data_AF-A0A7J9SQ57-F1
#
_entry.id   AF-A0A7J9SQ57-F1
#
_cell.length_a   1.000
_cell.length_b   1.000
_cell.length_c   1.000
_cell.angle_alpha   90.00
_cell.angle_beta   90.00
_cell.angle_gamma   90.00
#
_symmetry.space_group_name_H-M   'P 1'
#
loop_
_entity.id
_entity.type
_entity.pdbx_description
1 polymer ?
#
loop_
_entity_poly.entity_id
_entity_poly.type
_entity_poly.pdbx_seq_one_letter_code
_entity_poly.pdbx_strand_id
1 'polypeptide(L)'
;MKTISVLGLMFVLLCSGFTGIAAADDSIDITGAVQDAMTALGVTNKTSGLCVLTDAGYVKVDGKTTQGCITTLRKETGCSIGDGNLLTIHRAVNKPLWFVIFDNATKDCVYTVNKNGAFNARKVNIDGENATTSDGWNAMKYALGSDAFTIVTIANACGYGAPYDFLKCVEFHNHLCPGVTSGYMLADYLLKEYPLVDGEKYVVISCPIWCKDDALQVILDTTVGKRGIFAKNMPAHDEDAIENAAGIYIVWNTTLGSGTGHVLSFDFDHARNVSNVTESDFEAYPMASRIKMDWGMMPYLNQPETFISTIHTFNVTSDLLKRLELAGVDPYVEIGLADDPCAIDISGALQDAMSTLGVTRDSPGLCVLTDAGYAMVDGNTTECCIGMIERDTGCSIEAGNLLPIHRSIDNPLWFAIFDNKTKDCVYAVYRNKAFDATTINIDRKNATNADGWNAMKAAIGSDAFSIITIANAWGYGAPNDFLKCTDLHNHLCPGLSSGYLITGYIRENYPLGAGESYTWIGCPNWCKEDAIQVLLDLTPGKKSLIAKQRSGELFVKEKPLAGILIIWNSTAKSGRGVAFQYDWGKTCDLSDVDLSDFKPPGGKTNPLFWTTRIKASFGLLPYLDQPDMFVSLASDEFNVTSEQLERVKMAGVDPYIELGLEEPTVVRGDFNGDGKVTSADALILLQVAVGKITL
;
A
#
# COMPACT_ATOMS: atom_id res chain seq x y z
N MET A 1 -12.14 66.07 18.23
CA MET A 1 -12.94 65.04 17.55
C MET A 1 -12.81 63.78 18.41
N LYS A 2 -13.68 63.53 19.42
CA LYS A 2 -14.97 62.80 19.33
C LYS A 2 -14.78 61.55 18.44
N THR A 3 -14.70 60.32 18.93
CA THR A 3 -15.57 59.51 19.84
C THR A 3 -14.75 58.30 20.34
N ILE A 4 -14.55 57.97 21.63
CA ILE A 4 -15.41 57.33 22.66
C ILE A 4 -16.27 56.15 22.16
N SER A 5 -15.93 54.94 22.64
CA SER A 5 -16.84 53.86 23.10
C SER A 5 -15.96 52.68 23.59
N VAL A 6 -15.63 52.48 24.87
CA VAL A 6 -16.46 52.10 26.05
C VAL A 6 -16.64 50.59 26.20
N LEU A 7 -16.24 50.13 27.41
CA LEU A 7 -16.56 48.90 28.13
C LEU A 7 -15.93 47.58 27.62
N GLY A 8 -15.27 46.77 28.44
CA GLY A 8 -15.36 46.66 29.89
C GLY A 8 -15.88 45.27 30.27
N LEU A 9 -15.03 44.50 30.94
CA LEU A 9 -15.40 43.66 32.07
C LEU A 9 -16.69 42.83 31.93
N MET A 10 -16.60 41.61 31.39
CA MET A 10 -17.46 40.48 31.77
C MET A 10 -16.97 39.22 31.06
N PHE A 11 -16.26 38.34 31.76
CA PHE A 11 -16.37 36.87 31.59
C PHE A 11 -15.75 36.16 32.81
N VAL A 12 -16.21 36.56 34.01
CA VAL A 12 -16.20 35.71 35.21
C VAL A 12 -17.65 35.29 35.40
N LEU A 13 -18.07 34.24 34.68
CA LEU A 13 -19.29 33.46 34.94
C LEU A 13 -19.40 32.35 33.90
N LEU A 14 -18.89 31.17 34.26
CA LEU A 14 -19.42 29.85 33.87
C LEU A 14 -18.81 28.78 34.81
N CYS A 15 -18.80 29.08 36.11
CA CYS A 15 -18.80 28.06 37.17
C CYS A 15 -20.25 27.93 37.67
N SER A 16 -21.17 27.65 36.76
CA SER A 16 -22.52 27.21 37.10
C SER A 16 -22.53 25.69 37.03
N GLY A 17 -22.71 25.09 38.19
CA GLY A 17 -22.67 23.66 38.49
C GLY A 17 -22.88 22.72 37.31
N PHE A 18 -21.83 21.98 36.97
CA PHE A 18 -22.04 20.56 36.74
C PHE A 18 -22.48 19.97 38.08
N THR A 19 -23.79 20.02 38.36
CA THR A 19 -24.38 18.94 39.15
C THR A 19 -23.94 17.67 38.44
N GLY A 20 -23.03 16.92 39.06
CA GLY A 20 -22.68 15.60 38.57
C GLY A 20 -23.98 14.91 38.22
N ILE A 21 -24.07 14.40 37.00
CA ILE A 21 -25.09 13.41 36.68
C ILE A 21 -24.78 12.29 37.68
N ALA A 22 -25.51 12.27 38.79
CA ALA A 22 -25.63 11.09 39.61
C ALA A 22 -26.20 10.05 38.65
N ALA A 23 -25.32 9.21 38.10
CA ALA A 23 -25.75 8.01 37.40
C ALA A 23 -26.67 7.30 38.39
N ALA A 24 -27.96 7.21 38.04
CA ALA A 24 -28.90 6.44 38.82
C ALA A 24 -28.29 5.05 39.06
N ASP A 25 -28.27 4.63 40.32
CA ASP A 25 -27.82 3.32 40.79
C ASP A 25 -28.81 2.25 40.34
N ASP A 26 -28.82 1.99 39.03
CA ASP A 26 -29.41 0.82 38.42
C ASP A 26 -28.32 -0.27 38.31
N SER A 27 -27.56 -0.48 39.38
CA SER A 27 -26.54 -1.53 39.40
C SER A 27 -27.20 -2.90 39.22
N ILE A 28 -26.59 -3.73 38.37
CA ILE A 28 -27.04 -5.11 38.17
C ILE A 28 -26.82 -5.84 39.50
N ASP A 29 -27.91 -6.19 40.18
CA ASP A 29 -27.84 -6.90 41.44
C ASP A 29 -27.46 -8.36 41.21
N ILE A 30 -26.25 -8.70 41.67
CA ILE A 30 -25.71 -10.07 41.62
C ILE A 30 -25.61 -10.69 43.02
N THR A 31 -26.09 -10.01 44.07
CA THR A 31 -25.87 -10.39 45.47
C THR A 31 -26.32 -11.83 45.73
N GLY A 32 -27.54 -12.19 45.31
CA GLY A 32 -28.06 -13.56 45.45
C GLY A 32 -27.21 -14.59 44.71
N ALA A 33 -26.82 -14.30 43.47
CA ALA A 33 -26.00 -15.21 42.67
C ALA A 33 -24.60 -15.44 43.30
N VAL A 34 -24.01 -14.42 43.91
CA VAL A 34 -22.73 -14.53 44.63
C VAL A 34 -22.89 -15.37 45.90
N GLN A 35 -23.95 -15.13 46.68
CA GLN A 35 -24.23 -15.91 47.91
C GLN A 35 -24.53 -17.38 47.61
N ASP A 36 -25.27 -17.67 46.53
CA ASP A 36 -25.52 -19.02 46.05
C ASP A 36 -24.21 -19.72 45.65
N ALA A 37 -23.32 -19.02 44.94
CA ALA A 37 -22.02 -19.55 44.56
C ALA A 37 -21.12 -19.85 45.77
N MET A 38 -21.05 -18.94 46.75
CA MET A 38 -20.33 -19.14 48.01
C MET A 38 -20.89 -20.34 48.79
N THR A 39 -22.22 -20.48 48.85
CA THR A 39 -22.90 -21.60 49.50
C THR A 39 -22.61 -22.93 48.81
N ALA A 40 -22.63 -22.96 47.48
CA ALA A 40 -22.31 -24.15 46.69
C ALA A 40 -20.84 -24.61 46.88
N LEU A 41 -19.92 -23.67 47.11
CA LEU A 41 -18.53 -23.96 47.46
C LEU A 41 -18.34 -24.32 48.95
N GLY A 42 -19.27 -23.93 49.82
CA GLY A 42 -19.14 -24.11 51.27
C GLY A 42 -18.15 -23.13 51.90
N VAL A 43 -18.02 -21.92 51.34
CA VAL A 43 -17.04 -20.90 51.76
C VAL A 43 -17.73 -19.65 52.32
N THR A 44 -16.98 -18.82 53.03
CA THR A 44 -17.44 -17.55 53.59
C THR A 44 -16.46 -16.43 53.23
N ASN A 45 -16.82 -15.17 53.48
CA ASN A 45 -15.91 -14.04 53.29
C ASN A 45 -14.67 -14.03 54.20
N LYS A 46 -14.54 -15.02 55.10
CA LYS A 46 -13.36 -15.26 55.95
C LYS A 46 -12.55 -16.46 55.48
N THR A 47 -12.99 -17.17 54.43
CA THR A 47 -12.24 -18.30 53.88
C THR A 47 -10.97 -17.77 53.22
N SER A 48 -9.82 -18.26 53.68
CA SER A 48 -8.51 -17.93 53.10
C SER A 48 -8.32 -18.63 51.76
N GLY A 49 -7.57 -18.01 50.85
CA GLY A 49 -7.20 -18.64 49.57
C GLY A 49 -8.30 -18.63 48.50
N LEU A 50 -9.32 -17.76 48.66
CA LEU A 50 -10.26 -17.49 47.60
C LEU A 50 -9.62 -16.61 46.52
N CYS A 51 -9.92 -16.92 45.25
CA CYS A 51 -9.67 -16.05 44.11
C CYS A 51 -10.96 -15.83 43.33
N VAL A 52 -11.25 -14.59 42.98
CA VAL A 52 -12.45 -14.21 42.23
C VAL A 52 -12.05 -13.65 40.89
N LEU A 53 -12.64 -14.18 39.82
CA LEU A 53 -12.45 -13.66 38.45
C LEU A 53 -13.78 -13.09 37.96
N THR A 54 -13.76 -11.99 37.22
CA THR A 54 -14.97 -11.45 36.60
C THR A 54 -14.64 -10.60 35.37
N ASP A 55 -15.54 -10.52 34.39
CA ASP A 55 -15.45 -9.52 33.32
C ASP A 55 -16.24 -8.23 33.62
N ALA A 56 -16.75 -8.10 34.85
CA ALA A 56 -17.36 -6.88 35.34
C ALA A 56 -16.39 -5.69 35.23
N GLY A 57 -16.92 -4.55 34.80
CA GLY A 57 -16.14 -3.35 34.46
C GLY A 57 -15.87 -3.20 32.96
N TYR A 58 -15.87 -4.30 32.19
CA TYR A 58 -15.69 -4.27 30.74
C TYR A 58 -16.99 -4.51 29.97
N VAL A 59 -17.80 -5.47 30.40
CA VAL A 59 -19.05 -5.84 29.71
C VAL A 59 -20.22 -4.95 30.12
N LYS A 60 -21.24 -4.89 29.25
CA LYS A 60 -22.53 -4.23 29.53
C LYS A 60 -23.68 -5.24 29.54
N VAL A 61 -24.61 -5.06 30.47
CA VAL A 61 -25.89 -5.78 30.49
C VAL A 61 -27.00 -4.78 30.28
N ASP A 62 -27.85 -4.99 29.28
CA ASP A 62 -28.95 -4.08 28.91
C ASP A 62 -28.49 -2.62 28.73
N GLY A 63 -27.30 -2.42 28.16
CA GLY A 63 -26.69 -1.11 27.94
C GLY A 63 -26.04 -0.47 29.17
N LYS A 64 -26.19 -1.07 30.36
CA LYS A 64 -25.65 -0.59 31.63
C LYS A 64 -24.26 -1.15 31.90
N THR A 65 -23.40 -0.34 32.50
CA THR A 65 -22.05 -0.73 32.92
C THR A 65 -22.10 -1.64 34.15
N THR A 66 -21.09 -2.49 34.32
CA THR A 66 -21.09 -3.59 35.30
C THR A 66 -20.15 -3.37 36.49
N GLN A 67 -19.57 -2.18 36.65
CA GLN A 67 -18.63 -1.86 37.73
C GLN A 67 -19.23 -2.04 39.14
N GLY A 68 -20.54 -1.87 39.30
CA GLY A 68 -21.24 -2.13 40.56
C GLY A 68 -21.12 -3.59 41.03
N CYS A 69 -21.04 -4.54 40.09
CA CYS A 69 -20.86 -5.96 40.39
C CYS A 69 -19.52 -6.23 41.10
N ILE A 70 -18.47 -5.44 40.81
CA ILE A 70 -17.16 -5.56 41.48
C ILE A 70 -17.30 -5.23 42.97
N THR A 71 -18.08 -4.19 43.31
CA THR A 71 -18.37 -3.82 44.70
C THR A 71 -19.12 -4.94 45.43
N THR A 72 -20.10 -5.56 44.76
CA THR A 72 -20.85 -6.69 45.33
C THR A 72 -19.94 -7.90 45.55
N LEU A 73 -19.13 -8.28 44.55
CA LEU A 73 -18.17 -9.38 44.70
C LEU A 73 -17.22 -9.13 45.87
N ARG A 74 -16.67 -7.92 45.99
CA ARG A 74 -15.80 -7.55 47.12
C ARG A 74 -16.50 -7.70 48.46
N LYS A 75 -17.72 -7.16 48.59
CA LYS A 75 -18.49 -7.18 49.83
C LYS A 75 -18.83 -8.61 50.28
N GLU A 76 -19.29 -9.45 49.36
CA GLU A 76 -19.81 -10.77 49.67
C GLU A 76 -18.71 -11.83 49.80
N THR A 77 -17.62 -11.74 49.01
CA THR A 77 -16.52 -12.71 49.02
C THR A 77 -15.36 -12.33 49.93
N GLY A 78 -15.23 -11.04 50.29
CA GLY A 78 -14.06 -10.51 50.98
C GLY A 78 -12.81 -10.34 50.08
N CYS A 79 -12.83 -10.82 48.84
CA CYS A 79 -11.74 -10.65 47.88
C CYS A 79 -11.70 -9.21 47.35
N SER A 80 -10.52 -8.67 47.06
CA SER A 80 -10.40 -7.31 46.56
C SER A 80 -9.26 -7.16 45.56
N ILE A 81 -9.38 -6.15 44.69
CA ILE A 81 -8.35 -5.83 43.70
C ILE A 81 -7.02 -5.50 44.41
N GLY A 82 -7.09 -4.84 45.58
CA GLY A 82 -5.92 -4.45 46.36
C GLY A 82 -5.22 -5.62 47.06
N ASP A 83 -5.93 -6.72 47.32
CA ASP A 83 -5.36 -7.95 47.87
C ASP A 83 -4.87 -8.91 46.78
N GLY A 84 -5.04 -8.54 45.50
CA GLY A 84 -4.59 -9.35 44.35
C GLY A 84 -5.42 -10.60 44.08
N ASN A 85 -6.59 -10.75 44.72
CA ASN A 85 -7.42 -11.96 44.63
C ASN A 85 -8.85 -11.69 44.10
N LEU A 86 -9.11 -10.49 43.57
CA LEU A 86 -10.26 -10.18 42.72
C LEU A 86 -9.74 -9.60 41.41
N LEU A 87 -9.82 -10.39 40.34
CA LEU A 87 -9.27 -10.06 39.03
C LEU A 87 -10.37 -9.67 38.03
N THR A 88 -10.18 -8.56 37.34
CA THR A 88 -11.08 -8.04 36.31
C THR A 88 -10.55 -8.38 34.93
N ILE A 89 -11.13 -9.38 34.29
CA ILE A 89 -10.67 -9.95 33.02
C ILE A 89 -11.19 -9.10 31.85
N HIS A 90 -10.28 -8.54 31.06
CA HIS A 90 -10.60 -7.71 29.90
C HIS A 90 -11.45 -8.48 28.90
N ARG A 91 -12.57 -7.89 28.46
CA ARG A 91 -13.50 -8.57 27.56
C ARG A 91 -14.23 -7.61 26.65
N ALA A 92 -14.62 -8.08 25.47
CA ALA A 92 -15.47 -7.31 24.57
C ALA A 92 -16.80 -6.96 25.24
N VAL A 93 -17.23 -5.70 25.07
CA VAL A 93 -18.37 -5.07 25.78
C VAL A 93 -19.70 -5.84 25.65
N ASN A 94 -19.88 -6.60 24.57
CA ASN A 94 -21.09 -7.33 24.22
C ASN A 94 -21.12 -8.79 24.72
N LYS A 95 -20.10 -9.23 25.46
CA LYS A 95 -20.06 -10.58 26.01
C LYS A 95 -20.94 -10.69 27.26
N PRO A 96 -21.45 -11.89 27.58
CA PRO A 96 -22.25 -12.10 28.78
C PRO A 96 -21.45 -11.84 30.05
N LEU A 97 -22.04 -11.13 31.03
CA LEU A 97 -21.46 -10.94 32.36
C LEU A 97 -21.26 -12.28 33.07
N TRP A 98 -20.07 -12.50 33.62
CA TRP A 98 -19.79 -13.65 34.46
C TRP A 98 -18.86 -13.32 35.64
N PHE A 99 -18.87 -14.21 36.62
CA PHE A 99 -17.87 -14.27 37.67
C PHE A 99 -17.56 -15.72 38.03
N VAL A 100 -16.37 -15.95 38.57
CA VAL A 100 -15.93 -17.21 39.16
C VAL A 100 -15.50 -16.94 40.58
N ILE A 101 -15.91 -17.81 41.50
CA ILE A 101 -15.31 -17.91 42.84
C ILE A 101 -14.53 -19.22 42.85
N PHE A 102 -13.24 -19.16 43.12
CA PHE A 102 -12.34 -20.32 43.16
C PHE A 102 -11.77 -20.47 44.58
N ASP A 103 -11.84 -21.68 45.11
CA ASP A 103 -11.20 -22.04 46.37
C ASP A 103 -9.90 -22.82 46.11
N ASN A 104 -8.77 -22.19 46.42
CA ASN A 104 -7.46 -22.77 46.15
C ASN A 104 -7.17 -24.04 46.97
N ALA A 105 -7.86 -24.26 48.09
CA ALA A 105 -7.66 -25.43 48.94
C ALA A 105 -8.28 -26.70 48.33
N THR A 106 -9.49 -26.58 47.79
CA THR A 106 -10.23 -27.71 47.18
C THR A 106 -10.04 -27.82 45.68
N LYS A 107 -9.56 -26.75 45.04
CA LYS A 107 -9.54 -26.55 43.58
C LYS A 107 -10.92 -26.52 42.94
N ASP A 108 -11.97 -26.42 43.74
CA ASP A 108 -13.33 -26.21 43.25
C ASP A 108 -13.54 -24.74 42.89
N CYS A 109 -14.27 -24.52 41.80
CA CYS A 109 -14.79 -23.21 41.44
C CYS A 109 -16.29 -23.27 41.21
N VAL A 110 -16.97 -22.13 41.40
CA VAL A 110 -18.31 -21.91 40.86
C VAL A 110 -18.23 -20.84 39.79
N TYR A 111 -18.50 -21.23 38.54
CA TYR A 111 -18.64 -20.34 37.40
C TYR A 111 -20.10 -19.94 37.23
N THR A 112 -20.36 -18.64 37.29
CA THR A 112 -21.70 -18.07 37.19
C THR A 112 -21.75 -17.10 36.02
N VAL A 113 -22.64 -17.34 35.07
CA VAL A 113 -22.80 -16.52 33.86
C VAL A 113 -24.24 -16.07 33.68
N ASN A 114 -24.43 -14.79 33.37
CA ASN A 114 -25.74 -14.23 33.00
C ASN A 114 -26.04 -14.58 31.55
N LYS A 115 -27.05 -15.43 31.31
CA LYS A 115 -27.56 -15.73 29.98
C LYS A 115 -29.04 -15.40 29.94
N ASN A 116 -29.44 -14.57 28.98
CA ASN A 116 -30.84 -14.16 28.75
C ASN A 116 -31.52 -13.60 30.01
N GLY A 117 -30.80 -12.80 30.81
CA GLY A 117 -31.31 -12.17 32.03
C GLY A 117 -31.34 -13.07 33.26
N ALA A 118 -30.81 -14.30 33.18
CA ALA A 118 -30.74 -15.24 34.30
C ALA A 118 -29.29 -15.70 34.56
N PHE A 119 -28.89 -15.71 35.83
CA PHE A 119 -27.60 -16.27 36.26
C PHE A 119 -27.67 -17.79 36.33
N ASN A 120 -26.71 -18.44 35.67
CA ASN A 120 -26.54 -19.88 35.67
C ASN A 120 -25.20 -20.22 36.30
N ALA A 121 -25.23 -20.93 37.43
CA ALA A 121 -24.05 -21.33 38.19
C ALA A 121 -23.71 -22.81 37.96
N ARG A 122 -22.42 -23.13 37.90
CA ARG A 122 -21.92 -24.52 37.81
C ARG A 122 -20.70 -24.68 38.70
N LYS A 123 -20.74 -25.66 39.59
CA LYS A 123 -19.58 -26.07 40.40
C LYS A 123 -18.73 -27.07 39.61
N VAL A 124 -17.43 -26.80 39.51
CA VAL A 124 -16.47 -27.62 38.75
C VAL A 124 -15.14 -27.62 39.48
N ASN A 125 -14.50 -28.78 39.59
CA ASN A 125 -13.10 -28.86 40.05
C ASN A 125 -12.17 -28.55 38.87
N ILE A 126 -11.31 -27.56 39.05
CA ILE A 126 -10.43 -27.03 37.99
C ILE A 126 -8.95 -27.18 38.36
N ASP A 127 -8.58 -28.24 39.07
CA ASP A 127 -7.20 -28.53 39.46
C ASP A 127 -6.21 -28.40 38.29
N GLY A 128 -5.20 -27.53 38.46
CA GLY A 128 -4.23 -27.19 37.43
C GLY A 128 -3.40 -28.38 36.93
N GLU A 129 -3.12 -29.38 37.78
CA GLU A 129 -2.40 -30.60 37.39
C GLU A 129 -3.30 -31.49 36.51
N ASN A 130 -4.56 -31.65 36.88
CA ASN A 130 -5.52 -32.41 36.08
C ASN A 130 -5.77 -31.74 34.72
N ALA A 131 -5.74 -30.40 34.66
CA ALA A 131 -5.88 -29.63 33.43
C ALA A 131 -4.72 -29.84 32.44
N THR A 132 -3.55 -30.36 32.89
CA THR A 132 -2.43 -30.73 32.01
C THR A 132 -2.64 -32.06 31.28
N THR A 133 -3.73 -32.78 31.58
CA THR A 133 -4.11 -34.02 30.88
C THR A 133 -5.22 -33.78 29.88
N SER A 134 -5.25 -34.56 28.81
CA SER A 134 -6.27 -34.44 27.76
C SER A 134 -7.69 -34.69 28.29
N ASP A 135 -7.85 -35.70 29.14
CA ASP A 135 -9.14 -36.06 29.74
C ASP A 135 -9.61 -35.01 30.74
N GLY A 136 -8.71 -34.54 31.61
CA GLY A 136 -9.00 -33.47 32.56
C GLY A 136 -9.39 -32.18 31.86
N TRP A 137 -8.61 -31.75 30.86
CA TRP A 137 -8.93 -30.59 30.04
C TRP A 137 -10.29 -30.72 29.34
N ASN A 138 -10.56 -31.86 28.71
CA ASN A 138 -11.84 -32.08 28.00
C ASN A 138 -13.04 -32.05 28.96
N ALA A 139 -12.90 -32.62 30.16
CA ALA A 139 -13.93 -32.55 31.19
C ALA A 139 -14.20 -31.11 31.64
N MET A 140 -13.15 -30.32 31.90
CA MET A 140 -13.28 -28.90 32.27
C MET A 140 -13.88 -28.06 31.14
N LYS A 141 -13.42 -28.27 29.90
CA LYS A 141 -13.95 -27.61 28.70
C LYS A 141 -15.43 -27.91 28.51
N TYR A 142 -15.85 -29.15 28.71
CA TYR A 142 -17.26 -29.53 28.65
C TYR A 142 -18.09 -28.80 29.72
N ALA A 143 -17.58 -28.68 30.94
CA ALA A 143 -18.30 -28.06 32.04
C ALA A 143 -18.40 -26.53 31.92
N LEU A 144 -17.31 -25.86 31.55
CA LEU A 144 -17.14 -24.40 31.54
C LEU A 144 -17.41 -23.75 30.18
N GLY A 145 -17.37 -24.52 29.09
CA GLY A 145 -17.62 -24.01 27.74
C GLY A 145 -16.48 -23.14 27.19
N SER A 146 -16.83 -22.04 26.53
CA SER A 146 -15.84 -21.17 25.84
C SER A 146 -14.87 -20.49 26.79
N ASP A 147 -15.25 -20.31 28.05
CA ASP A 147 -14.47 -19.55 29.04
C ASP A 147 -13.53 -20.48 29.84
N ALA A 148 -13.52 -21.78 29.51
CA ALA A 148 -12.73 -22.78 30.23
C ALA A 148 -11.25 -22.42 30.31
N PHE A 149 -10.64 -21.96 29.21
CA PHE A 149 -9.21 -21.67 29.18
C PHE A 149 -8.86 -20.48 30.06
N THR A 150 -9.59 -19.37 29.91
CA THR A 150 -9.51 -18.21 30.79
C THR A 150 -9.66 -18.58 32.26
N ILE A 151 -10.71 -19.32 32.60
CA ILE A 151 -11.02 -19.62 34.01
C ILE A 151 -9.94 -20.54 34.61
N VAL A 152 -9.63 -21.65 33.95
CA VAL A 152 -8.70 -22.64 34.46
C VAL A 152 -7.30 -22.05 34.60
N THR A 153 -6.80 -21.34 33.60
CA THR A 153 -5.43 -20.82 33.62
C THR A 153 -5.24 -19.68 34.62
N ILE A 154 -6.17 -18.72 34.66
CA ILE A 154 -6.04 -17.55 35.54
C ILE A 154 -6.31 -17.94 37.01
N ALA A 155 -7.33 -18.74 37.29
CA ALA A 155 -7.66 -19.13 38.67
C ALA A 155 -6.53 -19.94 39.30
N ASN A 156 -5.91 -20.86 38.54
CA ASN A 156 -4.77 -21.61 39.04
C ASN A 156 -3.52 -20.73 39.19
N ALA A 157 -3.24 -19.80 38.26
CA ALA A 157 -2.13 -18.85 38.43
C ALA A 157 -2.27 -18.01 39.71
N CYS A 158 -3.48 -17.50 39.97
CA CYS A 158 -3.83 -16.83 41.22
C CYS A 158 -3.61 -17.75 42.43
N GLY A 159 -4.05 -19.01 42.35
CA GLY A 159 -3.88 -20.02 43.39
C GLY A 159 -2.42 -20.43 43.66
N TYR A 160 -1.56 -20.38 42.64
CA TYR A 160 -0.11 -20.61 42.77
C TYR A 160 0.66 -19.38 43.26
N GLY A 161 -0.01 -18.26 43.52
CA GLY A 161 0.64 -17.04 44.01
C GLY A 161 1.46 -16.33 42.94
N ALA A 162 0.97 -16.34 41.68
CA ALA A 162 1.57 -15.57 40.60
C ALA A 162 1.78 -14.09 40.98
N PRO A 163 2.88 -13.46 40.54
CA PRO A 163 3.13 -12.03 40.77
C PRO A 163 1.96 -11.16 40.31
N TYR A 164 1.66 -10.10 41.05
CA TYR A 164 0.48 -9.28 40.78
C TYR A 164 0.56 -8.55 39.42
N ASP A 165 1.73 -8.02 39.08
CA ASP A 165 2.03 -7.44 37.77
C ASP A 165 1.89 -8.46 36.63
N PHE A 166 2.31 -9.71 36.83
CA PHE A 166 2.05 -10.79 35.88
C PHE A 166 0.55 -11.05 35.70
N LEU A 167 -0.22 -11.09 36.81
CA LEU A 167 -1.67 -11.20 36.75
C LEU A 167 -2.32 -10.02 36.00
N LYS A 168 -1.76 -8.80 36.05
CA LYS A 168 -2.24 -7.67 35.24
C LYS A 168 -2.09 -7.92 33.74
N CYS A 169 -1.00 -8.53 33.30
CA CYS A 169 -0.81 -8.91 31.89
C CYS A 169 -1.88 -9.90 31.44
N VAL A 170 -2.14 -10.90 32.29
CA VAL A 170 -3.08 -11.98 32.04
C VAL A 170 -4.54 -11.47 32.07
N GLU A 171 -4.87 -10.53 32.95
CA GLU A 171 -6.16 -9.84 32.97
C GLU A 171 -6.43 -9.12 31.64
N PHE A 172 -5.42 -8.42 31.10
CA PHE A 172 -5.53 -7.72 29.83
C PHE A 172 -5.64 -8.69 28.64
N HIS A 173 -4.82 -9.74 28.61
CA HIS A 173 -4.83 -10.74 27.54
C HIS A 173 -6.03 -11.70 27.58
N ASN A 174 -6.81 -11.69 28.67
CA ASN A 174 -7.97 -12.54 28.93
C ASN A 174 -7.67 -14.02 29.26
N HIS A 175 -6.42 -14.47 29.16
CA HIS A 175 -6.02 -15.82 29.58
C HIS A 175 -4.51 -15.88 29.80
N LEU A 176 -4.06 -16.92 30.48
CA LEU A 176 -2.64 -17.24 30.59
C LEU A 176 -2.28 -18.25 29.51
N CYS A 177 -1.23 -17.94 28.74
CA CYS A 177 -0.62 -18.83 27.75
C CYS A 177 0.90 -18.58 27.70
N PRO A 178 1.69 -19.53 27.13
CA PRO A 178 3.15 -19.38 27.09
C PRO A 178 3.61 -18.11 26.36
N GLY A 179 2.79 -17.60 25.43
CA GLY A 179 3.06 -16.35 24.74
C GLY A 179 2.98 -15.12 25.66
N VAL A 180 1.99 -15.01 26.55
CA VAL A 180 1.94 -13.91 27.55
C VAL A 180 3.07 -14.06 28.56
N THR A 181 3.34 -15.29 29.00
CA THR A 181 4.47 -15.62 29.89
C THR A 181 5.79 -15.16 29.28
N SER A 182 6.03 -15.44 27.99
CA SER A 182 7.21 -14.96 27.27
C SER A 182 7.29 -13.42 27.22
N GLY A 183 6.17 -12.73 27.01
CA GLY A 183 6.15 -11.26 26.99
C GLY A 183 6.43 -10.62 28.33
N TYR A 184 5.95 -11.22 29.43
CA TYR A 184 6.28 -10.77 30.78
C TYR A 184 7.78 -10.95 31.06
N MET A 185 8.36 -12.10 30.69
CA MET A 185 9.81 -12.34 30.80
C MET A 185 10.62 -11.38 29.91
N LEU A 186 10.17 -11.08 28.68
CA LEU A 186 10.81 -10.09 27.80
C LEU A 186 10.79 -8.69 28.41
N ALA A 187 9.68 -8.28 29.03
CA ALA A 187 9.61 -7.01 29.74
C ALA A 187 10.58 -6.96 30.94
N ASP A 188 10.63 -8.02 31.75
CA ASP A 188 11.56 -8.11 32.89
C ASP A 188 13.03 -8.11 32.42
N TYR A 189 13.34 -8.82 31.33
CA TYR A 189 14.67 -8.82 30.70
C TYR A 189 15.09 -7.41 30.26
N LEU A 190 14.20 -6.68 29.56
CA LEU A 190 14.46 -5.31 29.13
C LEU A 190 14.71 -4.38 30.33
N LEU A 191 13.88 -4.47 31.37
CA LEU A 191 14.01 -3.65 32.57
C LEU A 191 15.31 -3.92 33.34
N LYS A 192 15.83 -5.16 33.30
CA LYS A 192 17.08 -5.56 33.94
C LYS A 192 18.31 -5.17 33.13
N GLU A 193 18.33 -5.54 31.85
CA GLU A 193 19.51 -5.41 30.98
C GLU A 193 19.62 -4.04 30.31
N TYR A 194 18.49 -3.41 30.02
CA TYR A 194 18.41 -2.15 29.27
C TYR A 194 17.58 -1.07 29.98
N PRO A 195 17.84 -0.79 31.28
CA PRO A 195 17.05 0.15 32.05
C PRO A 195 17.09 1.56 31.44
N LEU A 196 15.92 2.18 31.30
CA LEU A 196 15.78 3.54 30.80
C LEU A 196 16.35 4.57 31.79
N VAL A 197 16.96 5.63 31.25
CA VAL A 197 17.27 6.85 32.01
C VAL A 197 16.32 8.01 31.63
N ASP A 198 16.43 9.12 32.34
CA ASP A 198 15.60 10.31 32.10
C ASP A 198 15.64 10.76 30.63
N GLY A 199 14.46 10.88 30.01
CA GLY A 199 14.29 11.29 28.61
C GLY A 199 14.24 10.13 27.60
N GLU A 200 14.45 8.91 28.05
CA GLU A 200 14.33 7.70 27.24
C GLU A 200 12.96 7.04 27.35
N LYS A 201 12.62 6.26 26.32
CA LYS A 201 11.45 5.39 26.28
C LYS A 201 11.77 4.13 25.50
N TYR A 202 11.02 3.07 25.74
CA TYR A 202 11.01 1.93 24.84
C TYR A 202 10.16 2.23 23.60
N VAL A 203 10.65 1.78 22.45
CA VAL A 203 9.86 1.59 21.22
C VAL A 203 10.03 0.15 20.77
N VAL A 204 8.92 -0.54 20.53
CA VAL A 204 8.91 -1.96 20.17
C VAL A 204 8.46 -2.13 18.73
N ILE A 205 9.30 -2.72 17.88
CA ILE A 205 8.88 -3.25 16.59
C ILE A 205 8.56 -4.72 16.82
N SER A 206 7.27 -5.03 16.99
CA SER A 206 6.82 -6.41 17.17
C SER A 206 6.74 -7.09 15.82
N CYS A 207 7.84 -7.77 15.47
CA CYS A 207 7.97 -8.61 14.29
C CYS A 207 8.81 -9.82 14.72
N PRO A 208 8.28 -11.04 14.82
CA PRO A 208 6.88 -11.41 14.63
C PRO A 208 5.99 -10.94 15.79
N ILE A 209 4.69 -10.88 15.52
CA ILE A 209 3.64 -10.52 16.47
C ILE A 209 3.01 -11.77 17.12
N TRP A 210 2.86 -11.76 18.44
CA TRP A 210 2.07 -12.76 19.17
C TRP A 210 1.66 -12.25 20.56
N CYS A 211 1.08 -13.12 21.41
CA CYS A 211 0.59 -12.78 22.76
C CYS A 211 1.59 -12.04 23.67
N LYS A 212 2.90 -12.07 23.39
CA LYS A 212 3.91 -11.33 24.19
C LYS A 212 3.62 -9.83 24.21
N ASP A 213 3.05 -9.32 23.13
CA ASP A 213 2.91 -7.89 22.91
C ASP A 213 1.89 -7.27 23.85
N ASP A 214 0.90 -8.06 24.29
CA ASP A 214 -0.06 -7.64 25.30
C ASP A 214 0.60 -7.47 26.68
N ALA A 215 1.54 -8.35 27.05
CA ALA A 215 2.31 -8.20 28.28
C ALA A 215 3.27 -6.99 28.21
N LEU A 216 3.94 -6.78 27.07
CA LEU A 216 4.81 -5.62 26.85
C LEU A 216 4.02 -4.31 26.98
N GLN A 217 2.80 -4.24 26.42
CA GLN A 217 1.92 -3.08 26.56
C GLN A 217 1.57 -2.78 28.02
N VAL A 218 1.34 -3.81 28.84
CA VAL A 218 0.96 -3.65 30.26
C VAL A 218 2.17 -3.24 31.11
N ILE A 219 3.32 -3.91 30.95
CA ILE A 219 4.49 -3.70 31.82
C ILE A 219 5.29 -2.45 31.41
N LEU A 220 5.47 -2.22 30.11
CA LEU A 220 6.33 -1.14 29.58
C LEU A 220 5.57 0.10 29.15
N ASP A 221 4.23 0.10 29.23
CA ASP A 221 3.34 1.17 28.74
C ASP A 221 3.48 1.46 27.23
N THR A 222 3.93 0.48 26.45
CA THR A 222 4.20 0.60 25.01
C THR A 222 2.98 0.29 24.15
N THR A 223 1.84 0.97 24.37
CA THR A 223 0.61 0.67 23.61
C THR A 223 0.66 1.15 22.14
N VAL A 224 -0.11 0.49 21.27
CA VAL A 224 -0.25 0.90 19.84
C VAL A 224 -0.74 2.35 19.74
N GLY A 225 -1.74 2.72 20.55
CA GLY A 225 -2.30 4.07 20.57
C GLY A 225 -1.32 5.15 21.07
N LYS A 226 -0.36 4.78 21.92
CA LYS A 226 0.74 5.66 22.37
C LYS A 226 1.92 5.67 21.40
N ARG A 227 1.86 4.92 20.29
CA ARG A 227 2.97 4.70 19.36
C ARG A 227 4.22 4.15 20.07
N GLY A 228 4.00 3.26 21.03
CA GLY A 228 5.07 2.55 21.74
C GLY A 228 5.38 1.18 21.15
N ILE A 229 4.43 0.59 20.43
CA ILE A 229 4.58 -0.68 19.72
C ILE A 229 4.05 -0.58 18.29
N PHE A 230 4.77 -1.18 17.36
CA PHE A 230 4.47 -1.27 15.95
C PHE A 230 4.40 -2.76 15.57
N ALA A 231 3.17 -3.24 15.39
CA ALA A 231 2.85 -4.65 15.18
C ALA A 231 2.95 -5.03 13.70
N LYS A 232 3.79 -6.01 13.37
CA LYS A 232 4.08 -6.50 12.03
C LYS A 232 4.15 -8.03 12.02
N ASN A 233 3.64 -8.63 10.94
CA ASN A 233 3.93 -10.05 10.67
C ASN A 233 5.34 -10.15 10.09
N MET A 234 6.04 -11.24 10.43
CA MET A 234 7.35 -11.57 9.88
C MET A 234 7.16 -12.27 8.53
N PRO A 235 7.85 -11.83 7.47
CA PRO A 235 7.90 -12.56 6.21
C PRO A 235 8.58 -13.93 6.35
N ALA A 236 8.15 -14.90 5.55
CA ALA A 236 8.69 -16.27 5.63
C ALA A 236 10.20 -16.36 5.37
N HIS A 237 10.76 -15.49 4.52
CA HIS A 237 12.20 -15.48 4.25
C HIS A 237 13.04 -15.03 5.45
N ASP A 238 12.47 -14.20 6.34
CA ASP A 238 13.12 -13.81 7.58
C ASP A 238 13.07 -14.94 8.61
N GLU A 239 11.97 -15.71 8.65
CA GLU A 239 11.81 -16.82 9.62
C GLU A 239 12.93 -17.85 9.48
N ASP A 240 13.36 -18.11 8.23
CA ASP A 240 14.50 -18.99 7.92
C ASP A 240 15.86 -18.34 8.30
N ALA A 241 15.95 -17.01 8.23
CA ALA A 241 17.19 -16.27 8.46
C ALA A 241 17.46 -15.95 9.94
N ILE A 242 16.41 -15.74 10.75
CA ILE A 242 16.50 -15.23 12.12
C ILE A 242 15.70 -16.11 13.08
N GLU A 243 16.30 -17.24 13.43
CA GLU A 243 15.71 -18.23 14.32
C GLU A 243 15.33 -17.62 15.69
N ASN A 244 14.14 -18.01 16.20
CA ASN A 244 13.62 -17.62 17.52
C ASN A 244 13.45 -16.12 17.76
N ALA A 245 13.44 -15.27 16.73
CA ALA A 245 13.22 -13.82 16.87
C ALA A 245 11.93 -13.51 17.65
N ALA A 246 12.04 -12.66 18.67
CA ALA A 246 10.94 -12.20 19.53
C ALA A 246 10.61 -10.71 19.36
N GLY A 247 11.31 -10.02 18.46
CA GLY A 247 11.07 -8.62 18.13
C GLY A 247 12.31 -7.75 18.27
N ILE A 248 12.12 -6.48 17.91
CA ILE A 248 13.15 -5.45 17.97
C ILE A 248 12.74 -4.43 19.02
N TYR A 249 13.62 -4.17 19.97
CA TYR A 249 13.37 -3.35 21.14
C TYR A 249 14.35 -2.19 21.17
N ILE A 250 13.83 -0.97 21.12
CA ILE A 250 14.63 0.23 20.96
C ILE A 250 14.55 1.06 22.24
N VAL A 251 15.70 1.29 22.87
CA VAL A 251 15.87 2.32 23.90
C VAL A 251 16.08 3.65 23.18
N TRP A 252 15.04 4.48 23.15
CA TRP A 252 14.99 5.70 22.35
C TRP A 252 15.12 6.95 23.20
N ASN A 253 16.15 7.77 22.95
CA ASN A 253 16.29 9.07 23.57
C ASN A 253 15.57 10.14 22.72
N THR A 254 14.44 10.62 23.24
CA THR A 254 13.61 11.61 22.55
C THR A 254 14.26 12.96 22.37
N THR A 255 15.19 13.33 23.26
CA THR A 255 15.88 14.62 23.22
C THR A 255 17.01 14.63 22.20
N LEU A 256 17.75 13.52 22.10
CA LEU A 256 18.86 13.37 21.17
C LEU A 256 18.43 12.97 19.75
N GLY A 257 17.23 12.39 19.61
CA GLY A 257 16.79 11.87 18.32
C GLY A 257 17.61 10.67 17.86
N SER A 258 18.08 9.86 18.82
CA SER A 258 18.88 8.66 18.62
C SER A 258 18.59 7.62 19.71
N GLY A 259 18.95 6.36 19.46
CA GLY A 259 18.79 5.28 20.43
C GLY A 259 19.62 4.06 20.11
N THR A 260 19.40 2.99 20.87
CA THR A 260 20.01 1.68 20.65
C THR A 260 18.91 0.65 20.49
N GLY A 261 18.98 -0.14 19.42
CA GLY A 261 18.04 -1.20 19.10
C GLY A 261 18.64 -2.57 19.44
N HIS A 262 17.82 -3.45 19.98
CA HIS A 262 18.18 -4.82 20.36
C HIS A 262 17.19 -5.79 19.73
N VAL A 263 17.69 -6.75 18.96
CA VAL A 263 16.88 -7.86 18.48
C VAL A 263 16.98 -8.98 19.51
N LEU A 264 15.86 -9.35 20.12
CA LEU A 264 15.84 -10.38 21.17
C LEU A 264 15.25 -11.67 20.62
N SER A 265 15.68 -12.80 21.17
CA SER A 265 15.10 -14.12 20.94
C SER A 265 14.27 -14.60 22.13
N PHE A 266 13.41 -15.60 21.89
CA PHE A 266 12.79 -16.39 22.94
C PHE A 266 12.90 -17.89 22.63
N ASP A 267 13.57 -18.64 23.50
CA ASP A 267 13.84 -20.06 23.35
C ASP A 267 12.62 -20.91 23.78
N PHE A 268 11.70 -21.12 22.83
CA PHE A 268 10.56 -21.99 23.03
C PHE A 268 10.93 -23.46 23.21
N ASP A 269 12.10 -23.89 22.73
CA ASP A 269 12.56 -25.28 22.85
C ASP A 269 12.98 -25.57 24.29
N HIS A 270 13.74 -24.66 24.90
CA HIS A 270 14.08 -24.73 26.30
C HIS A 270 12.83 -24.64 27.18
N ALA A 271 11.88 -23.76 26.84
CA ALA A 271 10.62 -23.64 27.55
C ALA A 271 9.77 -24.93 27.47
N ARG A 272 9.78 -25.65 26.33
CA ARG A 272 9.20 -27.00 26.21
C ARG A 272 9.93 -28.02 27.09
N ASN A 273 11.26 -28.00 27.10
CA ASN A 273 12.09 -28.93 27.86
C ASN A 273 11.88 -28.82 29.39
N VAL A 274 11.93 -27.61 29.96
CA VAL A 274 11.70 -27.41 31.41
C VAL A 274 10.29 -27.79 31.85
N SER A 275 9.36 -27.80 30.90
CA SER A 275 7.95 -28.12 31.12
C SER A 275 7.61 -29.59 30.82
N ASN A 276 8.59 -30.38 30.38
CA ASN A 276 8.42 -31.78 30.00
C ASN A 276 7.28 -31.96 28.97
N VAL A 277 7.25 -31.11 27.94
CA VAL A 277 6.36 -31.21 26.78
C VAL A 277 7.18 -31.26 25.50
N THR A 278 6.66 -31.92 24.49
CA THR A 278 7.26 -32.04 23.16
C THR A 278 6.45 -31.24 22.14
N GLU A 279 7.01 -31.00 20.97
CA GLU A 279 6.29 -30.37 19.86
C GLU A 279 5.06 -31.21 19.43
N SER A 280 5.22 -32.55 19.38
CA SER A 280 4.11 -33.47 19.11
C SER A 280 2.97 -33.39 20.13
N ASP A 281 3.26 -33.00 21.39
CA ASP A 281 2.22 -32.81 22.39
C ASP A 281 1.36 -31.57 22.07
N PHE A 282 1.92 -30.54 21.42
CA PHE A 282 1.15 -29.38 20.98
C PHE A 282 0.23 -29.71 19.80
N GLU A 283 0.62 -30.67 18.96
CA GLU A 283 -0.25 -31.17 17.89
C GLU A 283 -1.38 -32.06 18.44
N ALA A 284 -1.04 -32.98 19.36
CA ALA A 284 -2.00 -33.93 19.90
C ALA A 284 -2.98 -33.29 20.91
N TYR A 285 -2.47 -32.43 21.81
CA TYR A 285 -3.22 -31.90 22.95
C TYR A 285 -2.91 -30.42 23.22
N PRO A 286 -3.18 -29.52 22.25
CA PRO A 286 -2.66 -28.14 22.24
C PRO A 286 -2.94 -27.36 23.53
N MET A 287 -4.14 -27.48 24.09
CA MET A 287 -4.52 -26.70 25.28
C MET A 287 -3.86 -27.23 26.55
N ALA A 288 -3.86 -28.54 26.74
CA ALA A 288 -3.23 -29.18 27.90
C ALA A 288 -1.71 -28.94 27.90
N SER A 289 -1.08 -29.00 26.72
CA SER A 289 0.34 -28.69 26.52
C SER A 289 0.68 -27.24 26.82
N ARG A 290 -0.19 -26.28 26.43
CA ARG A 290 -0.03 -24.86 26.83
C ARG A 290 -0.07 -24.67 28.34
N ILE A 291 -1.07 -25.27 29.00
CA ILE A 291 -1.23 -25.20 30.47
C ILE A 291 0.02 -25.78 31.16
N LYS A 292 0.46 -26.96 30.72
CA LYS A 292 1.64 -27.62 31.27
C LYS A 292 2.91 -26.78 31.09
N MET A 293 3.04 -26.13 29.94
CA MET A 293 4.14 -25.22 29.65
C MET A 293 4.12 -23.96 30.53
N ASP A 294 2.96 -23.34 30.74
CA ASP A 294 2.84 -22.19 31.66
C ASP A 294 3.24 -22.57 33.10
N TRP A 295 2.82 -23.74 33.58
CA TRP A 295 3.23 -24.23 34.90
C TRP A 295 4.72 -24.52 34.99
N GLY A 296 5.31 -25.13 33.95
CA GLY A 296 6.75 -25.41 33.90
C GLY A 296 7.61 -24.14 33.86
N MET A 297 7.11 -23.06 33.25
CA MET A 297 7.80 -21.78 33.17
C MET A 297 7.63 -20.92 34.44
N MET A 298 6.59 -21.13 35.24
CA MET A 298 6.27 -20.31 36.42
C MET A 298 7.44 -20.14 37.41
N PRO A 299 8.27 -21.16 37.72
CA PRO A 299 9.43 -21.01 38.61
C PRO A 299 10.52 -20.09 38.08
N TYR A 300 10.50 -19.75 36.79
CA TYR A 300 11.52 -18.98 36.10
C TYR A 300 11.08 -17.54 35.77
N LEU A 301 9.91 -17.09 36.22
CA LEU A 301 9.41 -15.73 35.93
C LEU A 301 10.39 -14.61 36.30
N ASN A 302 11.29 -14.83 37.26
CA ASN A 302 12.30 -13.88 37.72
C ASN A 302 13.71 -14.13 37.15
N GLN A 303 13.87 -15.10 36.25
CA GLN A 303 15.12 -15.50 35.60
C GLN A 303 14.93 -15.49 34.06
N PRO A 304 14.51 -14.37 33.46
CA PRO A 304 14.18 -14.30 32.03
C PRO A 304 15.37 -14.63 31.11
N GLU A 305 16.60 -14.41 31.57
CA GLU A 305 17.84 -14.79 30.87
C GLU A 305 17.96 -16.29 30.59
N THR A 306 17.12 -17.12 31.23
CA THR A 306 17.01 -18.56 30.96
C THR A 306 16.42 -18.84 29.56
N PHE A 307 15.59 -17.95 29.04
CA PHE A 307 14.89 -18.14 27.75
C PHE A 307 15.22 -17.07 26.72
N ILE A 308 15.81 -15.96 27.12
CA ILE A 308 15.98 -14.77 26.27
C ILE A 308 17.46 -14.52 26.04
N SER A 309 17.79 -14.24 24.77
CA SER A 309 19.13 -13.79 24.37
C SER A 309 19.03 -12.60 23.42
N THR A 310 20.11 -11.82 23.31
CA THR A 310 20.20 -10.74 22.34
C THR A 310 20.88 -11.26 21.08
N ILE A 311 20.13 -11.30 19.97
CA ILE A 311 20.61 -11.72 18.65
C ILE A 311 21.53 -10.65 18.05
N HIS A 312 21.10 -9.38 18.15
CA HIS A 312 21.79 -8.27 17.49
C HIS A 312 21.59 -6.96 18.24
N THR A 313 22.54 -6.02 18.11
CA THR A 313 22.46 -4.67 18.67
C THR A 313 22.95 -3.66 17.64
N PHE A 314 22.22 -2.56 17.46
CA PHE A 314 22.50 -1.55 16.45
C PHE A 314 22.16 -0.13 16.93
N ASN A 315 22.78 0.87 16.31
CA ASN A 315 22.46 2.27 16.56
C ASN A 315 21.21 2.68 15.79
N VAL A 316 20.31 3.42 16.43
CA VAL A 316 19.07 3.89 15.83
C VAL A 316 19.13 5.40 15.66
N THR A 317 18.96 5.86 14.42
CA THR A 317 18.77 7.28 14.09
C THR A 317 17.29 7.60 13.98
N SER A 318 16.94 8.89 13.99
CA SER A 318 15.54 9.32 13.79
C SER A 318 14.96 8.83 12.47
N ASP A 319 15.79 8.73 11.43
CA ASP A 319 15.34 8.27 10.11
C ASP A 319 15.19 6.75 10.06
N LEU A 320 16.10 5.99 10.67
CA LEU A 320 15.94 4.54 10.80
C LEU A 320 14.70 4.19 11.62
N LEU A 321 14.49 4.85 12.77
CA LEU A 321 13.31 4.61 13.59
C LEU A 321 12.02 4.81 12.79
N LYS A 322 11.89 5.94 12.08
CA LYS A 322 10.72 6.20 11.22
C LYS A 322 10.51 5.10 10.19
N ARG A 323 11.57 4.58 9.55
CA ARG A 323 11.44 3.49 8.57
C ARG A 323 10.91 2.21 9.22
N LEU A 324 11.47 1.83 10.37
CA LEU A 324 11.01 0.66 11.11
C LEU A 324 9.53 0.75 11.53
N GLU A 325 9.01 1.96 11.74
CA GLU A 325 7.60 2.22 12.08
C GLU A 325 6.61 2.10 10.89
N LEU A 326 7.09 2.24 9.64
CA LEU A 326 6.23 2.29 8.45
C LEU A 326 5.62 0.94 8.09
N ALA A 327 4.38 0.94 7.58
CA ALA A 327 3.77 -0.23 6.97
C ALA A 327 4.50 -0.62 5.67
N GLY A 328 4.59 -1.92 5.37
CA GLY A 328 5.25 -2.43 4.16
C GLY A 328 6.78 -2.48 4.23
N VAL A 329 7.39 -1.93 5.28
CA VAL A 329 8.83 -2.05 5.52
C VAL A 329 9.12 -3.31 6.31
N ASP A 330 10.01 -4.12 5.74
CA ASP A 330 10.66 -5.24 6.41
C ASP A 330 11.71 -4.72 7.40
N PRO A 331 11.48 -4.86 8.72
CA PRO A 331 12.38 -4.28 9.70
C PRO A 331 13.71 -5.04 9.83
N TYR A 332 13.79 -6.29 9.38
CA TYR A 332 14.99 -7.13 9.49
C TYR A 332 15.96 -6.89 8.34
N VAL A 333 15.44 -6.66 7.14
CA VAL A 333 16.23 -6.15 6.00
C VAL A 333 16.81 -4.76 6.32
N GLU A 334 15.99 -3.85 6.88
CA GLU A 334 16.43 -2.48 7.22
C GLU A 334 17.61 -2.41 8.19
N ILE A 335 17.72 -3.38 9.10
CA ILE A 335 18.82 -3.45 10.08
C ILE A 335 19.93 -4.39 9.64
N GLY A 336 19.84 -4.99 8.45
CA GLY A 336 20.85 -5.85 7.85
C GLY A 336 20.97 -7.24 8.50
N LEU A 337 19.88 -7.76 9.07
CA LEU A 337 19.83 -9.12 9.61
C LEU A 337 19.18 -10.14 8.68
N ALA A 338 18.44 -9.68 7.69
CA ALA A 338 17.91 -10.49 6.61
C ALA A 338 18.39 -9.95 5.26
N ASP A 339 18.58 -10.85 4.31
CA ASP A 339 18.86 -10.48 2.94
C ASP A 339 17.60 -9.91 2.29
N ASP A 340 17.75 -8.86 1.49
CA ASP A 340 16.67 -8.41 0.61
C ASP A 340 16.32 -9.55 -0.35
N PRO A 341 15.06 -9.99 -0.44
CA PRO A 341 14.67 -11.08 -1.34
C PRO A 341 14.87 -10.73 -2.83
N CYS A 342 15.22 -9.47 -3.16
CA CYS A 342 15.57 -9.10 -4.51
C CYS A 342 16.90 -9.73 -4.97
N ALA A 343 16.82 -10.62 -5.96
CA ALA A 343 17.99 -11.27 -6.57
C ALA A 343 18.92 -10.30 -7.33
N ILE A 344 18.52 -9.05 -7.51
CA ILE A 344 19.24 -8.02 -8.25
C ILE A 344 19.51 -6.89 -7.27
N ASP A 345 20.75 -6.76 -6.79
CA ASP A 345 21.13 -5.65 -5.92
C ASP A 345 21.47 -4.41 -6.75
N ILE A 346 20.72 -3.33 -6.56
CA ILE A 346 20.98 -2.01 -7.15
C ILE A 346 21.33 -0.96 -6.09
N SER A 347 21.30 -1.32 -4.80
CA SER A 347 21.41 -0.37 -3.69
C SER A 347 22.74 0.36 -3.70
N GLY A 348 23.85 -0.32 -4.00
CA GLY A 348 25.16 0.33 -4.17
C GLY A 348 25.15 1.41 -5.26
N ALA A 349 24.60 1.08 -6.43
CA ALA A 349 24.51 2.04 -7.55
C ALA A 349 23.56 3.21 -7.24
N LEU A 350 22.45 2.96 -6.54
CA LEU A 350 21.53 4.00 -6.09
C LEU A 350 22.20 4.95 -5.10
N GLN A 351 22.89 4.41 -4.09
CA GLN A 351 23.59 5.20 -3.08
C GLN A 351 24.70 6.07 -3.71
N ASP A 352 25.49 5.51 -4.61
CA ASP A 352 26.51 6.25 -5.36
C ASP A 352 25.89 7.38 -6.20
N ALA A 353 24.77 7.11 -6.87
CA ALA A 353 24.04 8.10 -7.65
C ALA A 353 23.49 9.25 -6.78
N MET A 354 22.88 8.91 -5.64
CA MET A 354 22.37 9.90 -4.68
C MET A 354 23.51 10.73 -4.07
N SER A 355 24.61 10.08 -3.67
CA SER A 355 25.79 10.76 -3.16
C SER A 355 26.39 11.70 -4.20
N THR A 356 26.42 11.30 -5.47
CA THR A 356 26.91 12.12 -6.58
C THR A 356 26.07 13.38 -6.78
N LEU A 357 24.75 13.29 -6.59
CA LEU A 357 23.85 14.45 -6.62
C LEU A 357 23.87 15.27 -5.33
N GLY A 358 24.49 14.76 -4.25
CA GLY A 358 24.45 15.40 -2.94
C GLY A 358 23.05 15.39 -2.31
N VAL A 359 22.25 14.38 -2.63
CA VAL A 359 20.87 14.21 -2.14
C VAL A 359 20.77 13.03 -1.19
N THR A 360 19.82 13.11 -0.26
CA THR A 360 19.47 12.01 0.64
C THR A 360 18.06 11.51 0.34
N ARG A 361 17.68 10.39 0.96
CA ARG A 361 16.30 9.91 0.96
C ARG A 361 15.33 11.06 1.29
N ASP A 362 14.19 11.09 0.62
CA ASP A 362 13.13 12.08 0.81
C ASP A 362 13.54 13.55 0.50
N SER A 363 14.67 13.76 -0.19
CA SER A 363 15.04 15.11 -0.62
C SER A 363 13.95 15.71 -1.52
N PRO A 364 13.55 16.97 -1.27
CA PRO A 364 12.49 17.59 -2.04
C PRO A 364 12.93 17.79 -3.50
N GLY A 365 12.04 17.49 -4.44
CA GLY A 365 12.32 17.67 -5.87
C GLY A 365 13.08 16.51 -6.51
N LEU A 366 13.19 15.35 -5.84
CA LEU A 366 13.68 14.12 -6.46
C LEU A 366 12.60 13.41 -7.29
N CYS A 367 13.00 12.96 -8.47
CA CYS A 367 12.28 12.01 -9.28
C CYS A 367 13.22 10.91 -9.77
N VAL A 368 12.72 9.67 -9.77
CA VAL A 368 13.42 8.52 -10.32
C VAL A 368 12.65 7.97 -11.52
N LEU A 369 13.35 7.76 -12.62
CA LEU A 369 12.86 7.04 -13.78
C LEU A 369 13.57 5.69 -13.83
N THR A 370 12.89 4.62 -14.19
CA THR A 370 13.51 3.29 -14.32
C THR A 370 12.71 2.42 -15.28
N ASP A 371 13.34 1.44 -15.93
CA ASP A 371 12.61 0.36 -16.62
C ASP A 371 12.49 -0.93 -15.79
N ALA A 372 12.76 -0.84 -14.48
CA ALA A 372 12.43 -1.91 -13.53
C ALA A 372 10.95 -2.29 -13.63
N GLY A 373 10.67 -3.59 -13.62
CA GLY A 373 9.36 -4.19 -13.91
C GLY A 373 9.12 -4.48 -15.40
N TYR A 374 10.02 -4.04 -16.28
CA TYR A 374 10.01 -4.41 -17.71
C TYR A 374 11.29 -5.11 -18.15
N ALA A 375 12.45 -4.68 -17.66
CA ALA A 375 13.74 -5.30 -17.97
C ALA A 375 13.92 -6.65 -17.27
N MET A 376 14.74 -7.52 -17.84
CA MET A 376 15.22 -8.75 -17.19
C MET A 376 16.73 -8.70 -16.96
N VAL A 377 17.17 -9.21 -15.79
CA VAL A 377 18.58 -9.38 -15.47
C VAL A 377 18.85 -10.85 -15.16
N ASP A 378 19.73 -11.48 -15.94
CA ASP A 378 20.12 -12.88 -15.78
C ASP A 378 18.93 -13.85 -15.69
N GLY A 379 17.84 -13.56 -16.42
CA GLY A 379 16.61 -14.37 -16.43
C GLY A 379 15.63 -14.07 -15.29
N ASN A 380 15.93 -13.12 -14.41
CA ASN A 380 15.04 -12.66 -13.35
C ASN A 380 14.29 -11.40 -13.79
N THR A 381 13.05 -11.26 -13.34
CA THR A 381 12.27 -10.03 -13.46
C THR A 381 12.79 -8.98 -12.46
N THR A 382 12.47 -7.71 -12.70
CA THR A 382 13.10 -6.56 -12.01
C THR A 382 12.14 -5.77 -11.12
N GLU A 383 10.94 -6.27 -10.83
CA GLU A 383 9.96 -5.53 -10.00
C GLU A 383 10.47 -5.28 -8.58
N CYS A 384 11.30 -6.18 -8.03
CA CYS A 384 11.89 -5.99 -6.71
C CYS A 384 12.83 -4.77 -6.65
N CYS A 385 13.41 -4.36 -7.80
CA CYS A 385 14.18 -3.12 -7.89
C CYS A 385 13.34 -1.87 -7.63
N ILE A 386 12.04 -1.89 -7.92
CA ILE A 386 11.13 -0.77 -7.60
C ILE A 386 11.09 -0.59 -6.08
N GLY A 387 10.91 -1.66 -5.32
CA GLY A 387 10.88 -1.62 -3.85
C GLY A 387 12.19 -1.07 -3.25
N MET A 388 13.34 -1.45 -3.82
CA MET A 388 14.64 -0.91 -3.39
C MET A 388 14.77 0.59 -3.71
N ILE A 389 14.32 1.03 -4.89
CA ILE A 389 14.28 2.47 -5.23
C ILE A 389 13.41 3.24 -4.23
N GLU A 390 12.23 2.71 -3.89
CA GLU A 390 11.33 3.32 -2.91
C GLU A 390 11.97 3.39 -1.51
N ARG A 391 12.71 2.34 -1.11
CA ARG A 391 13.43 2.26 0.17
C ARG A 391 14.69 3.13 0.24
N ASP A 392 15.40 3.34 -0.85
CA ASP A 392 16.66 4.09 -0.81
C ASP A 392 16.44 5.57 -1.10
N THR A 393 15.54 5.90 -2.04
CA THR A 393 15.33 7.29 -2.49
C THR A 393 14.15 7.98 -1.80
N GLY A 394 13.15 7.21 -1.34
CA GLY A 394 11.88 7.76 -0.85
C GLY A 394 10.91 8.21 -1.96
N CYS A 395 11.33 8.14 -3.23
CA CYS A 395 10.41 8.30 -4.36
C CYS A 395 9.48 7.09 -4.46
N SER A 396 8.20 7.31 -4.76
CA SER A 396 7.23 6.22 -4.92
C SER A 396 6.30 6.44 -6.10
N ILE A 397 5.70 5.35 -6.60
CA ILE A 397 4.72 5.43 -7.67
C ILE A 397 3.50 6.24 -7.21
N GLU A 398 3.11 6.07 -5.94
CA GLU A 398 1.99 6.80 -5.31
C GLU A 398 2.24 8.30 -5.24
N ALA A 399 3.45 8.72 -4.86
CA ALA A 399 3.83 10.13 -4.82
C ALA A 399 4.03 10.74 -6.23
N GLY A 400 3.98 9.91 -7.28
CA GLY A 400 4.13 10.34 -8.66
C GLY A 400 5.54 10.83 -9.00
N ASN A 401 6.56 10.41 -8.24
CA ASN A 401 7.96 10.76 -8.45
C ASN A 401 8.87 9.53 -8.63
N LEU A 402 8.30 8.32 -8.71
CA LEU A 402 8.93 7.14 -9.30
C LEU A 402 8.14 6.74 -10.55
N LEU A 403 8.80 6.74 -11.71
CA LEU A 403 8.19 6.53 -13.03
C LEU A 403 8.75 5.25 -13.69
N PRO A 404 7.99 4.14 -13.70
CA PRO A 404 8.36 2.92 -14.43
C PRO A 404 8.12 3.10 -15.93
N ILE A 405 9.19 3.20 -16.71
CA ILE A 405 9.21 3.48 -18.13
C ILE A 405 9.22 2.17 -18.92
N HIS A 406 8.16 1.94 -19.70
CA HIS A 406 8.01 0.75 -20.54
C HIS A 406 9.12 0.65 -21.57
N ARG A 407 9.73 -0.52 -21.66
CA ARG A 407 10.80 -0.84 -22.59
C ARG A 407 10.74 -2.32 -22.99
N SER A 408 11.38 -2.69 -24.09
CA SER A 408 11.55 -4.10 -24.44
C SER A 408 12.39 -4.80 -23.37
N ILE A 409 11.97 -6.01 -23.02
CA ILE A 409 12.58 -6.90 -22.02
C ILE A 409 14.06 -7.23 -22.28
N ASP A 410 14.50 -7.10 -23.54
CA ASP A 410 15.87 -7.39 -23.97
C ASP A 410 16.83 -6.20 -23.74
N ASN A 411 16.31 -5.06 -23.28
CA ASN A 411 17.15 -3.90 -22.95
C ASN A 411 17.78 -4.05 -21.56
N PRO A 412 18.97 -3.48 -21.35
CA PRO A 412 19.59 -3.46 -20.03
C PRO A 412 18.75 -2.65 -19.05
N LEU A 413 18.60 -3.18 -17.82
CA LEU A 413 18.02 -2.47 -16.68
C LEU A 413 18.73 -1.13 -16.48
N TRP A 414 17.97 -0.06 -16.27
CA TRP A 414 18.51 1.25 -15.94
C TRP A 414 17.63 2.01 -14.95
N PHE A 415 18.24 2.99 -14.30
CA PHE A 415 17.52 4.03 -13.57
C PHE A 415 18.18 5.39 -13.80
N ALA A 416 17.41 6.46 -13.60
CA ALA A 416 17.89 7.83 -13.60
C ALA A 416 17.32 8.56 -12.39
N ILE A 417 18.19 9.11 -11.55
CA ILE A 417 17.81 9.99 -10.43
C ILE A 417 17.98 11.43 -10.90
N PHE A 418 16.90 12.20 -10.83
CA PHE A 418 16.84 13.59 -11.25
C PHE A 418 16.55 14.52 -10.08
N ASP A 419 17.40 15.52 -9.87
CA ASP A 419 17.14 16.62 -8.95
C ASP A 419 16.55 17.82 -9.70
N ASN A 420 15.27 18.10 -9.45
CA ASN A 420 14.55 19.20 -10.09
C ASN A 420 15.12 20.59 -9.76
N LYS A 421 15.85 20.75 -8.65
CA LYS A 421 16.42 22.03 -8.23
C LYS A 421 17.66 22.39 -9.05
N THR A 422 18.61 21.47 -9.17
CA THR A 422 19.88 21.66 -9.90
C THR A 422 19.75 21.34 -11.39
N LYS A 423 18.75 20.55 -11.76
CA LYS A 423 18.60 19.90 -13.08
C LYS A 423 19.67 18.84 -13.36
N ASP A 424 20.43 18.44 -12.36
CA ASP A 424 21.39 17.36 -12.48
C ASP A 424 20.67 16.02 -12.44
N CYS A 425 21.19 15.08 -13.23
CA CYS A 425 20.68 13.73 -13.36
C CYS A 425 21.85 12.77 -13.30
N VAL A 426 21.71 11.69 -12.54
CA VAL A 426 22.59 10.52 -12.63
C VAL A 426 21.82 9.40 -13.30
N TYR A 427 22.30 8.98 -14.47
CA TYR A 427 21.78 7.86 -15.23
C TYR A 427 22.71 6.65 -15.07
N ALA A 428 22.16 5.53 -14.61
CA ALA A 428 22.90 4.29 -14.37
C ALA A 428 22.30 3.15 -15.19
N VAL A 429 23.14 2.40 -15.89
CA VAL A 429 22.73 1.28 -16.75
C VAL A 429 23.48 0.02 -16.37
N TYR A 430 22.75 -1.07 -16.20
CA TYR A 430 23.32 -2.37 -15.91
C TYR A 430 23.93 -3.01 -17.18
N ARG A 431 25.25 -3.12 -17.22
CA ARG A 431 26.01 -3.75 -18.31
C ARG A 431 27.13 -4.59 -17.74
N ASN A 432 27.38 -5.76 -18.34
CA ASN A 432 28.50 -6.63 -17.94
C ASN A 432 28.55 -6.95 -16.44
N LYS A 433 27.39 -7.12 -15.80
CA LYS A 433 27.24 -7.38 -14.35
C LYS A 433 27.60 -6.23 -13.42
N ALA A 434 27.60 -4.99 -13.91
CA ALA A 434 27.81 -3.79 -13.10
C ALA A 434 26.96 -2.62 -13.62
N PHE A 435 26.73 -1.61 -12.78
CA PHE A 435 26.12 -0.36 -13.22
C PHE A 435 27.19 0.62 -13.69
N ASP A 436 27.04 1.11 -14.92
CA ASP A 436 27.79 2.24 -15.44
C ASP A 436 26.96 3.52 -15.24
N ALA A 437 27.44 4.44 -14.40
CA ALA A 437 26.74 5.69 -14.07
C ALA A 437 27.34 6.89 -14.80
N THR A 438 26.49 7.81 -15.27
CA THR A 438 26.87 9.07 -15.90
C THR A 438 26.08 10.22 -15.29
N THR A 439 26.79 11.25 -14.84
CA THR A 439 26.19 12.50 -14.36
C THR A 439 26.08 13.50 -15.49
N ILE A 440 24.91 14.11 -15.65
CA ILE A 440 24.63 15.07 -16.70
C ILE A 440 23.59 16.08 -16.23
N ASN A 441 23.79 17.36 -16.54
CA ASN A 441 22.77 18.38 -16.34
C ASN A 441 21.80 18.37 -17.53
N ILE A 442 20.51 18.15 -17.27
CA ILE A 442 19.46 18.02 -18.30
C ILE A 442 18.52 19.22 -18.37
N ASP A 443 18.97 20.42 -17.96
CA ASP A 443 18.17 21.65 -18.06
C ASP A 443 17.65 21.84 -19.50
N ARG A 444 16.34 22.09 -19.62
CA ARG A 444 15.66 22.49 -20.87
C ARG A 444 16.45 23.50 -21.71
N LYS A 445 17.04 24.53 -21.10
CA LYS A 445 17.81 25.57 -21.83
C LYS A 445 18.95 24.96 -22.64
N ASN A 446 19.58 23.92 -22.09
CA ASN A 446 20.64 23.17 -22.75
C ASN A 446 20.07 22.12 -23.72
N ALA A 447 19.02 21.40 -23.31
CA ALA A 447 18.41 20.35 -24.13
C ALA A 447 17.74 20.86 -25.42
N THR A 448 17.37 22.14 -25.48
CA THR A 448 16.70 22.76 -26.64
C THR A 448 17.65 23.44 -27.63
N ASN A 449 18.96 23.38 -27.40
CA ASN A 449 19.98 23.83 -28.35
C ASN A 449 20.82 22.64 -28.87
N ALA A 450 21.42 22.81 -30.05
CA ALA A 450 22.10 21.72 -30.75
C ALA A 450 23.32 21.18 -29.99
N ASP A 451 24.15 22.05 -29.44
CA ASP A 451 25.37 21.65 -28.74
C ASP A 451 25.05 20.91 -27.45
N GLY A 452 24.11 21.43 -26.65
CA GLY A 452 23.63 20.80 -25.43
C GLY A 452 22.96 19.46 -25.71
N TRP A 453 22.09 19.37 -26.72
CA TRP A 453 21.50 18.10 -27.14
C TRP A 453 22.56 17.06 -27.54
N ASN A 454 23.53 17.46 -28.36
CA ASN A 454 24.59 16.55 -28.80
C ASN A 454 25.46 16.09 -27.64
N ALA A 455 25.79 16.98 -26.69
CA ALA A 455 26.54 16.64 -25.49
C ALA A 455 25.77 15.62 -24.62
N MET A 456 24.48 15.85 -24.36
CA MET A 456 23.65 14.91 -23.59
C MET A 456 23.50 13.56 -24.31
N LYS A 457 23.24 13.58 -25.62
CA LYS A 457 23.13 12.35 -26.43
C LYS A 457 24.44 11.57 -26.47
N ALA A 458 25.58 12.26 -26.47
CA ALA A 458 26.89 11.61 -26.37
C ALA A 458 27.12 10.98 -24.98
N ALA A 459 26.64 11.63 -23.91
CA ALA A 459 26.80 11.17 -22.54
C ALA A 459 25.93 9.95 -22.20
N ILE A 460 24.63 9.98 -22.52
CA ILE A 460 23.65 8.97 -22.08
C ILE A 460 22.98 8.21 -23.23
N GLY A 461 23.48 8.38 -24.46
CA GLY A 461 23.15 7.53 -25.60
C GLY A 461 21.71 7.64 -26.10
N SER A 462 21.10 6.49 -26.41
CA SER A 462 19.75 6.39 -26.98
C SER A 462 18.65 6.88 -26.04
N ASP A 463 18.90 6.80 -24.73
CA ASP A 463 17.90 7.04 -23.70
C ASP A 463 17.80 8.53 -23.34
N ALA A 464 18.70 9.35 -23.91
CA ALA A 464 18.72 10.79 -23.73
C ALA A 464 17.35 11.42 -23.96
N PHE A 465 16.69 11.09 -25.07
CA PHE A 465 15.38 11.70 -25.38
C PHE A 465 14.33 11.37 -24.33
N SER A 466 14.26 10.11 -23.90
CA SER A 466 13.32 9.61 -22.90
C SER A 466 13.52 10.30 -21.55
N ILE A 467 14.75 10.24 -21.03
CA ILE A 467 15.09 10.78 -19.70
C ILE A 467 14.89 12.30 -19.67
N ILE A 468 15.43 13.01 -20.66
CA ILE A 468 15.36 14.48 -20.71
C ILE A 468 13.91 14.95 -20.77
N THR A 469 13.09 14.34 -21.63
CA THR A 469 11.73 14.83 -21.87
C THR A 469 10.80 14.49 -20.71
N ILE A 470 10.90 13.30 -20.12
CA ILE A 470 10.03 12.88 -19.01
C ILE A 470 10.43 13.58 -17.71
N ALA A 471 11.72 13.57 -17.33
CA ALA A 471 12.17 14.15 -16.07
C ALA A 471 11.88 15.66 -15.99
N ASN A 472 12.12 16.40 -17.09
CA ASN A 472 11.77 17.82 -17.13
C ASN A 472 10.26 18.06 -17.13
N ALA A 473 9.45 17.20 -17.80
CA ALA A 473 7.99 17.34 -17.76
C ALA A 473 7.45 17.15 -16.33
N TRP A 474 7.92 16.13 -15.62
CA TRP A 474 7.64 15.95 -14.20
C TRP A 474 8.09 17.19 -13.39
N GLY A 475 9.30 17.68 -13.64
CA GLY A 475 9.86 18.86 -12.97
C GLY A 475 9.08 20.16 -13.22
N TYR A 476 8.32 20.23 -14.32
CA TYR A 476 7.40 21.33 -14.66
C TYR A 476 5.96 21.12 -14.14
N GLY A 477 5.71 20.05 -13.40
CA GLY A 477 4.39 19.75 -12.83
C GLY A 477 3.40 19.16 -13.84
N ALA A 478 3.89 18.37 -14.80
CA ALA A 478 3.02 17.61 -15.69
C ALA A 478 2.00 16.75 -14.90
N PRO A 479 0.71 16.70 -15.32
CA PRO A 479 -0.29 15.85 -14.70
C PRO A 479 0.12 14.37 -14.66
N ASN A 480 -0.23 13.65 -13.58
CA ASN A 480 0.17 12.26 -13.42
C ASN A 480 -0.42 11.33 -14.50
N ASP A 481 -1.67 11.54 -14.90
CA ASP A 481 -2.31 10.81 -16.00
C ASP A 481 -1.60 11.05 -17.34
N PHE A 482 -1.05 12.25 -17.55
CA PHE A 482 -0.19 12.53 -18.69
C PHE A 482 1.17 11.81 -18.60
N LEU A 483 1.80 11.79 -17.42
CA LEU A 483 3.03 11.02 -17.18
C LEU A 483 2.81 9.52 -17.39
N LYS A 484 1.64 8.98 -17.05
CA LYS A 484 1.27 7.58 -17.36
C LYS A 484 1.25 7.28 -18.86
N CYS A 485 0.94 8.27 -19.70
CA CYS A 485 1.08 8.12 -21.14
C CYS A 485 2.56 8.01 -21.56
N THR A 486 3.44 8.72 -20.86
CA THR A 486 4.90 8.66 -21.10
C THR A 486 5.52 7.36 -20.59
N ASP A 487 4.97 6.77 -19.51
CA ASP A 487 5.37 5.45 -19.00
C ASP A 487 5.23 4.42 -20.13
N LEU A 488 4.09 4.37 -20.84
CA LEU A 488 3.88 3.45 -21.97
C LEU A 488 4.71 3.83 -23.21
N HIS A 489 4.70 5.11 -23.60
CA HIS A 489 5.33 5.57 -24.84
C HIS A 489 6.86 5.66 -24.77
N ASN A 490 7.44 5.51 -23.57
CA ASN A 490 8.86 5.60 -23.23
C ASN A 490 9.44 7.03 -23.27
N HIS A 491 8.76 8.02 -23.86
CA HIS A 491 9.25 9.39 -23.92
C HIS A 491 8.10 10.38 -24.06
N LEU A 492 8.38 11.66 -23.82
CA LEU A 492 7.46 12.74 -24.14
C LEU A 492 7.81 13.35 -25.50
N CYS A 493 6.86 13.32 -26.44
CA CYS A 493 6.92 14.02 -27.71
C CYS A 493 5.60 14.78 -27.98
N PRO A 494 5.56 15.79 -28.85
CA PRO A 494 4.31 16.53 -29.11
C PRO A 494 3.26 15.67 -29.80
N GLY A 495 3.66 14.56 -30.45
CA GLY A 495 2.73 13.57 -30.96
C GLY A 495 1.96 12.86 -29.84
N LEU A 496 2.61 12.55 -28.72
CA LEU A 496 1.95 12.00 -27.54
C LEU A 496 1.05 13.05 -26.88
N SER A 497 1.53 14.28 -26.72
CA SER A 497 0.73 15.43 -26.22
C SER A 497 -0.55 15.63 -27.03
N SER A 498 -0.48 15.50 -28.36
CA SER A 498 -1.67 15.61 -29.21
C SER A 498 -2.73 14.54 -28.89
N GLY A 499 -2.33 13.33 -28.52
CA GLY A 499 -3.27 12.27 -28.12
C GLY A 499 -3.91 12.52 -26.75
N TYR A 500 -3.15 13.10 -25.81
CA TYR A 500 -3.69 13.55 -24.53
C TYR A 500 -4.77 14.62 -24.73
N LEU A 501 -4.49 15.63 -25.57
CA LEU A 501 -5.44 16.70 -25.91
C LEU A 501 -6.67 16.18 -26.66
N ILE A 502 -6.49 15.29 -27.66
CA ILE A 502 -7.61 14.64 -28.35
C ILE A 502 -8.47 13.85 -27.37
N THR A 503 -7.86 13.14 -26.42
CA THR A 503 -8.62 12.41 -25.39
C THR A 503 -9.39 13.36 -24.48
N GLY A 504 -8.79 14.47 -24.05
CA GLY A 504 -9.47 15.53 -23.29
C GLY A 504 -10.72 16.02 -24.04
N TYR A 505 -10.55 16.39 -25.31
CA TYR A 505 -11.66 16.81 -26.17
C TYR A 505 -12.78 15.76 -26.27
N ILE A 506 -12.41 14.49 -26.47
CA ILE A 506 -13.36 13.38 -26.56
C ILE A 506 -14.15 13.22 -25.26
N ARG A 507 -13.48 13.26 -24.12
CA ARG A 507 -14.12 13.09 -22.81
C ARG A 507 -15.08 14.23 -22.48
N GLU A 508 -14.75 15.45 -22.90
CA GLU A 508 -15.59 16.63 -22.69
C GLU A 508 -16.81 16.66 -23.62
N ASN A 509 -16.63 16.33 -24.89
CA ASN A 509 -17.65 16.55 -25.93
C ASN A 509 -18.44 15.30 -26.30
N TYR A 510 -17.91 14.09 -26.04
CA TYR A 510 -18.50 12.83 -26.50
C TYR A 510 -18.68 11.79 -25.38
N PRO A 511 -19.27 12.13 -24.22
CA PRO A 511 -19.43 11.16 -23.13
C PRO A 511 -20.26 9.95 -23.55
N LEU A 512 -19.91 8.76 -23.05
CA LEU A 512 -20.64 7.52 -23.34
C LEU A 512 -21.97 7.44 -22.58
N GLY A 513 -23.03 7.05 -23.27
CA GLY A 513 -24.29 6.63 -22.70
C GLY A 513 -24.32 5.13 -22.31
N ALA A 514 -25.45 4.68 -21.77
CA ALA A 514 -25.62 3.29 -21.38
C ALA A 514 -25.53 2.33 -22.59
N GLY A 515 -24.64 1.34 -22.50
CA GLY A 515 -24.41 0.35 -23.57
C GLY A 515 -23.62 0.88 -24.76
N GLU A 516 -23.06 2.08 -24.66
CA GLU A 516 -22.15 2.64 -25.66
C GLU A 516 -20.69 2.32 -25.32
N SER A 517 -19.87 2.27 -26.38
CA SER A 517 -18.42 2.05 -26.28
C SER A 517 -17.72 2.85 -27.37
N TYR A 518 -16.46 3.23 -27.12
CA TYR A 518 -15.63 3.84 -28.15
C TYR A 518 -14.94 2.78 -29.01
N THR A 519 -14.82 3.07 -30.30
CA THR A 519 -13.86 2.48 -31.21
C THR A 519 -13.09 3.62 -31.88
N TRP A 520 -11.77 3.60 -31.75
CA TRP A 520 -10.89 4.61 -32.34
C TRP A 520 -10.20 4.07 -33.59
N ILE A 521 -10.34 4.79 -34.70
CA ILE A 521 -9.61 4.53 -35.94
C ILE A 521 -8.51 5.59 -36.08
N GLY A 522 -7.28 5.23 -35.70
CA GLY A 522 -6.11 6.07 -35.82
C GLY A 522 -5.59 6.05 -37.26
N CYS A 523 -6.03 7.00 -38.10
CA CYS A 523 -5.64 7.11 -39.50
C CYS A 523 -5.46 8.59 -39.88
N PRO A 524 -4.23 9.08 -40.14
CA PRO A 524 -2.97 8.37 -40.01
C PRO A 524 -2.66 8.07 -38.54
N ASN A 525 -1.96 6.96 -38.29
CA ASN A 525 -1.46 6.63 -36.96
C ASN A 525 -0.15 7.37 -36.64
N TRP A 526 -0.01 7.84 -35.40
CA TRP A 526 1.25 8.33 -34.81
C TRP A 526 1.24 8.19 -33.29
N CYS A 527 2.22 8.76 -32.58
CA CYS A 527 2.38 8.68 -31.11
C CYS A 527 1.11 8.99 -30.29
N LYS A 528 0.11 9.69 -30.84
CA LYS A 528 -1.15 9.94 -30.14
C LYS A 528 -1.90 8.67 -29.77
N GLU A 529 -1.72 7.59 -30.54
CA GLU A 529 -2.45 6.35 -30.31
C GLU A 529 -2.16 5.85 -28.91
N ASP A 530 -0.92 5.95 -28.42
CA ASP A 530 -0.54 5.45 -27.10
C ASP A 530 -1.22 6.23 -25.96
N ALA A 531 -1.40 7.55 -26.09
CA ALA A 531 -2.19 8.31 -25.11
C ALA A 531 -3.67 7.90 -25.15
N ILE A 532 -4.24 7.68 -26.35
CA ILE A 532 -5.62 7.20 -26.50
C ILE A 532 -5.78 5.79 -25.90
N GLN A 533 -4.80 4.92 -26.10
CA GLN A 533 -4.76 3.57 -25.50
C GLN A 533 -4.80 3.66 -23.97
N VAL A 534 -3.93 4.49 -23.37
CA VAL A 534 -3.79 4.62 -21.92
C VAL A 534 -5.03 5.25 -21.28
N LEU A 535 -5.55 6.33 -21.87
CA LEU A 535 -6.56 7.16 -21.21
C LEU A 535 -8.01 6.74 -21.51
N LEU A 536 -8.27 6.14 -22.67
CA LEU A 536 -9.61 5.66 -23.04
C LEU A 536 -9.74 4.14 -23.00
N ASP A 537 -8.67 3.42 -22.62
CA ASP A 537 -8.63 1.96 -22.55
C ASP A 537 -8.93 1.28 -23.91
N LEU A 538 -8.52 1.93 -25.00
CA LEU A 538 -8.79 1.46 -26.36
C LEU A 538 -7.54 0.78 -26.93
N THR A 539 -7.52 -0.54 -27.02
CA THR A 539 -6.32 -1.26 -27.51
C THR A 539 -6.61 -2.10 -28.74
N PRO A 540 -5.59 -2.39 -29.57
CA PRO A 540 -5.72 -3.37 -30.65
C PRO A 540 -6.19 -4.74 -30.16
N GLY A 541 -5.71 -5.17 -28.98
CA GLY A 541 -6.11 -6.45 -28.37
C GLY A 541 -7.58 -6.49 -27.95
N LYS A 542 -8.12 -5.36 -27.47
CA LYS A 542 -9.56 -5.18 -27.19
C LYS A 542 -10.40 -4.95 -28.44
N LYS A 543 -9.77 -4.88 -29.62
CA LYS A 543 -10.39 -4.57 -30.92
C LYS A 543 -11.12 -3.21 -30.93
N SER A 544 -10.74 -2.31 -30.02
CA SER A 544 -11.32 -0.98 -29.86
C SER A 544 -10.39 0.13 -30.36
N LEU A 545 -9.14 -0.19 -30.73
CA LEU A 545 -8.25 0.70 -31.47
C LEU A 545 -7.75 0.03 -32.75
N ILE A 546 -7.85 0.74 -33.86
CA ILE A 546 -7.38 0.30 -35.17
C ILE A 546 -6.44 1.38 -35.72
N ALA A 547 -5.15 1.06 -35.75
CA ALA A 547 -4.13 1.94 -36.32
C ALA A 547 -3.94 1.63 -37.82
N LYS A 548 -4.05 2.65 -38.67
CA LYS A 548 -3.87 2.56 -40.11
C LYS A 548 -2.92 3.64 -40.62
N GLN A 549 -1.98 3.22 -41.45
CA GLN A 549 -1.05 4.13 -42.08
C GLN A 549 -1.73 4.82 -43.27
N ARG A 550 -1.67 6.15 -43.28
CA ARG A 550 -2.01 6.98 -44.43
C ARG A 550 -0.77 7.77 -44.84
N SER A 551 -0.39 7.74 -46.12
CA SER A 551 0.84 8.38 -46.59
C SER A 551 0.67 9.89 -46.76
N GLY A 552 1.69 10.67 -46.37
CA GLY A 552 1.88 12.04 -46.85
C GLY A 552 1.21 13.18 -46.07
N GLU A 553 0.50 12.92 -44.96
CA GLU A 553 -0.29 13.98 -44.30
C GLU A 553 0.41 14.64 -43.10
N LEU A 554 1.25 13.90 -42.37
CA LEU A 554 1.88 14.37 -41.13
C LEU A 554 2.95 15.43 -41.40
N PHE A 555 2.85 16.59 -40.73
CA PHE A 555 3.76 17.74 -40.83
C PHE A 555 3.89 18.34 -42.24
N VAL A 556 2.88 18.15 -43.08
CA VAL A 556 2.77 18.78 -44.42
C VAL A 556 1.64 19.81 -44.45
N LYS A 557 0.61 19.62 -43.60
CA LYS A 557 -0.50 20.54 -43.38
C LYS A 557 -0.46 21.02 -41.93
N GLU A 558 -0.93 22.24 -41.67
CA GLU A 558 -1.10 22.75 -40.30
C GLU A 558 -2.19 21.98 -39.54
N LYS A 559 -3.27 21.59 -40.23
CA LYS A 559 -4.41 20.85 -39.66
C LYS A 559 -4.66 19.53 -40.39
N PRO A 560 -3.78 18.52 -40.25
CA PRO A 560 -4.02 17.20 -40.80
C PRO A 560 -5.16 16.50 -40.04
N LEU A 561 -5.75 15.49 -40.68
CA LEU A 561 -6.63 14.55 -40.02
C LEU A 561 -5.89 13.84 -38.88
N ALA A 562 -6.59 13.64 -37.77
CA ALA A 562 -6.06 12.95 -36.60
C ALA A 562 -6.61 11.52 -36.50
N GLY A 563 -7.91 11.34 -36.68
CA GLY A 563 -8.51 10.02 -36.64
C GLY A 563 -10.02 10.12 -36.58
N ILE A 564 -10.66 8.98 -36.40
CA ILE A 564 -12.12 8.87 -36.33
C ILE A 564 -12.50 8.20 -35.01
N LEU A 565 -13.37 8.82 -34.24
CA LEU A 565 -14.05 8.18 -33.13
C LEU A 565 -15.37 7.60 -33.62
N ILE A 566 -15.64 6.36 -33.27
CA ILE A 566 -16.95 5.72 -33.44
C ILE A 566 -17.49 5.40 -32.05
N ILE A 567 -18.67 5.91 -31.74
CA ILE A 567 -19.43 5.59 -30.54
C ILE A 567 -20.46 4.54 -30.93
N TRP A 568 -20.26 3.31 -30.45
CA TRP A 568 -21.04 2.16 -30.87
C TRP A 568 -21.98 1.69 -29.76
N ASN A 569 -23.27 1.54 -30.09
CA ASN A 569 -24.25 0.94 -29.20
C ASN A 569 -24.50 -0.52 -29.59
N SER A 570 -24.03 -1.46 -28.76
CA SER A 570 -24.13 -2.89 -29.06
C SER A 570 -25.57 -3.42 -29.07
N THR A 571 -26.46 -2.80 -28.29
CA THR A 571 -27.86 -3.19 -28.18
C THR A 571 -28.65 -2.76 -29.41
N ALA A 572 -28.45 -1.51 -29.86
CA ALA A 572 -29.11 -0.95 -31.04
C ALA A 572 -28.48 -1.43 -32.36
N LYS A 573 -27.25 -1.97 -32.32
CA LYS A 573 -26.45 -2.36 -33.49
C LYS A 573 -26.24 -1.20 -34.48
N SER A 574 -26.10 0.00 -33.93
CA SER A 574 -25.83 1.24 -34.65
C SER A 574 -24.80 2.07 -33.87
N GLY A 575 -24.11 2.95 -34.58
CA GLY A 575 -23.19 3.90 -33.96
C GLY A 575 -23.24 5.26 -34.64
N ARG A 576 -22.55 6.20 -34.02
CA ARG A 576 -22.27 7.52 -34.57
C ARG A 576 -20.75 7.73 -34.62
N GLY A 577 -20.28 8.41 -35.65
CA GLY A 577 -18.87 8.67 -35.86
C GLY A 577 -18.58 10.15 -36.03
N VAL A 578 -17.35 10.53 -35.75
CA VAL A 578 -16.83 11.88 -35.97
C VAL A 578 -15.33 11.81 -36.29
N ALA A 579 -14.89 12.59 -37.26
CA ALA A 579 -13.49 12.72 -37.62
C ALA A 579 -12.87 13.98 -37.01
N PHE A 580 -11.62 13.89 -36.57
CA PHE A 580 -10.87 14.98 -35.92
C PHE A 580 -9.73 15.49 -36.79
N GLN A 581 -9.37 16.75 -36.59
CA GLN A 581 -8.11 17.38 -37.01
C GLN A 581 -7.33 17.84 -35.78
N TYR A 582 -6.02 17.95 -35.92
CA TYR A 582 -5.15 18.51 -34.89
C TYR A 582 -4.35 19.69 -35.43
N ASP A 583 -4.31 20.80 -34.71
CA ASP A 583 -3.65 22.05 -35.10
C ASP A 583 -2.16 22.06 -34.72
N TRP A 584 -1.34 21.58 -35.65
CA TRP A 584 0.12 21.66 -35.56
C TRP A 584 0.63 23.09 -35.74
N GLY A 585 -0.09 23.95 -36.49
CA GLY A 585 0.26 25.37 -36.62
C GLY A 585 0.23 26.04 -35.24
N LYS A 586 -0.85 25.81 -34.49
CA LYS A 586 -0.97 26.31 -33.11
C LYS A 586 0.11 25.75 -32.18
N THR A 587 0.45 24.47 -32.33
CA THR A 587 1.56 23.85 -31.59
C THR A 587 2.90 24.56 -31.89
N CYS A 588 3.16 24.84 -33.16
CA CYS A 588 4.36 25.54 -33.63
C CYS A 588 4.43 26.97 -33.07
N ASP A 589 3.34 27.74 -33.20
CA ASP A 589 3.23 29.12 -32.71
C ASP A 589 3.52 29.25 -31.22
N LEU A 590 2.94 28.37 -30.40
CA LEU A 590 3.12 28.40 -28.94
C LEU A 590 4.51 27.94 -28.49
N SER A 591 5.23 27.23 -29.36
CA SER A 591 6.50 26.59 -29.03
C SER A 591 7.71 27.23 -29.69
N ASP A 592 7.51 28.26 -30.51
CA ASP A 592 8.56 28.97 -31.27
C ASP A 592 9.41 28.00 -32.12
N VAL A 593 8.72 27.22 -32.95
CA VAL A 593 9.31 26.26 -33.90
C VAL A 593 8.58 26.29 -35.24
N ASP A 594 9.25 25.86 -36.31
CA ASP A 594 8.62 25.73 -37.63
C ASP A 594 8.16 24.30 -37.92
N LEU A 595 7.06 24.15 -38.68
CA LEU A 595 6.51 22.83 -39.05
C LEU A 595 7.54 21.97 -39.82
N SER A 596 8.37 22.60 -40.64
CA SER A 596 9.45 21.94 -41.40
C SER A 596 10.55 21.37 -40.51
N ASP A 597 10.75 21.91 -39.31
CA ASP A 597 11.81 21.49 -38.40
C ASP A 597 11.56 20.11 -37.78
N PHE A 598 10.32 19.61 -37.88
CA PHE A 598 9.99 18.24 -37.50
C PHE A 598 10.57 17.20 -38.47
N LYS A 599 10.91 17.61 -39.70
CA LYS A 599 11.53 16.81 -40.77
C LYS A 599 12.70 17.55 -41.43
N PRO A 600 13.74 17.92 -40.67
CA PRO A 600 14.86 18.66 -41.22
C PRO A 600 15.72 17.76 -42.12
N PRO A 601 16.52 18.33 -43.05
CA PRO A 601 17.48 17.55 -43.84
C PRO A 601 18.40 16.72 -42.94
N GLY A 602 18.58 15.44 -43.27
CA GLY A 602 19.33 14.48 -42.45
C GLY A 602 18.49 13.75 -41.38
N GLY A 603 17.25 14.18 -41.12
CA GLY A 603 16.36 13.51 -40.18
C GLY A 603 16.96 13.43 -38.77
N LYS A 604 17.01 12.22 -38.19
CA LYS A 604 17.47 11.99 -36.80
C LYS A 604 18.94 12.34 -36.54
N THR A 605 19.78 12.49 -37.57
CA THR A 605 21.18 12.90 -37.41
C THR A 605 21.32 14.42 -37.27
N ASN A 606 20.31 15.18 -37.68
CA ASN A 606 20.26 16.62 -37.49
C ASN A 606 19.71 16.92 -36.08
N PRO A 607 20.44 17.66 -35.21
CA PRO A 607 19.99 17.96 -33.86
C PRO A 607 18.65 18.71 -33.83
N LEU A 608 18.34 19.47 -34.88
CA LEU A 608 17.06 20.17 -35.03
C LEU A 608 15.85 19.23 -34.91
N PHE A 609 15.98 18.00 -35.40
CA PHE A 609 14.93 16.98 -35.29
C PHE A 609 14.52 16.75 -33.83
N TRP A 610 15.50 16.72 -32.93
CA TRP A 610 15.28 16.43 -31.52
C TRP A 610 14.90 17.69 -30.76
N THR A 611 15.65 18.78 -30.93
CA THR A 611 15.41 20.04 -30.21
C THR A 611 14.03 20.61 -30.50
N THR A 612 13.52 20.49 -31.74
CA THR A 612 12.16 20.92 -32.10
C THR A 612 11.09 20.13 -31.35
N ARG A 613 11.28 18.81 -31.20
CA ARG A 613 10.34 17.97 -30.43
C ARG A 613 10.37 18.30 -28.95
N ILE A 614 11.55 18.55 -28.39
CA ILE A 614 11.71 18.97 -26.98
C ILE A 614 11.01 20.33 -26.75
N LYS A 615 11.28 21.32 -27.62
CA LYS A 615 10.65 22.64 -27.55
C LYS A 615 9.12 22.53 -27.62
N ALA A 616 8.60 21.79 -28.59
CA ALA A 616 7.17 21.60 -28.77
C ALA A 616 6.51 20.86 -27.59
N SER A 617 7.14 19.79 -27.09
CA SER A 617 6.65 19.07 -25.92
C SER A 617 6.53 19.95 -24.68
N PHE A 618 7.54 20.77 -24.40
CA PHE A 618 7.51 21.66 -23.24
C PHE A 618 6.61 22.88 -23.45
N GLY A 619 6.50 23.39 -24.69
CA GLY A 619 5.60 24.49 -25.04
C GLY A 619 4.12 24.15 -24.85
N LEU A 620 3.76 22.87 -24.99
CA LEU A 620 2.38 22.39 -24.80
C LEU A 620 1.98 22.15 -23.34
N LEU A 621 2.92 21.97 -22.40
CA LEU A 621 2.61 21.63 -21.01
C LEU A 621 1.61 22.59 -20.34
N PRO A 622 1.69 23.92 -20.51
CA PRO A 622 0.74 24.86 -19.89
C PRO A 622 -0.68 24.81 -20.47
N TYR A 623 -0.91 24.06 -21.55
CA TYR A 623 -2.17 24.04 -22.30
C TYR A 623 -2.79 22.63 -22.37
N LEU A 624 -2.30 21.67 -21.57
CA LEU A 624 -2.81 20.30 -21.55
C LEU A 624 -4.29 20.22 -21.12
N ASP A 625 -4.80 21.23 -20.43
CA ASP A 625 -6.18 21.38 -19.97
C ASP A 625 -7.07 22.18 -20.95
N GLN A 626 -6.55 22.53 -22.13
CA GLN A 626 -7.25 23.36 -23.13
C GLN A 626 -7.32 22.65 -24.49
N PRO A 627 -7.99 21.48 -24.57
CA PRO A 627 -8.01 20.67 -25.78
C PRO A 627 -8.66 21.39 -26.99
N ASP A 628 -9.65 22.25 -26.76
CA ASP A 628 -10.32 23.04 -27.81
C ASP A 628 -9.39 23.97 -28.60
N MET A 629 -8.22 24.32 -28.04
CA MET A 629 -7.23 25.15 -28.75
C MET A 629 -6.57 24.41 -29.91
N PHE A 630 -6.52 23.09 -29.85
CA PHE A 630 -5.73 22.26 -30.77
C PHE A 630 -6.59 21.27 -31.55
N VAL A 631 -7.73 20.86 -31.01
CA VAL A 631 -8.58 19.82 -31.59
C VAL A 631 -9.81 20.46 -32.23
N SER A 632 -10.06 20.13 -33.49
CA SER A 632 -11.27 20.55 -34.21
C SER A 632 -11.86 19.38 -34.99
N LEU A 633 -13.12 19.50 -35.38
CA LEU A 633 -13.79 18.48 -36.17
C LEU A 633 -13.41 18.59 -37.65
N ALA A 634 -13.14 17.45 -38.29
CA ALA A 634 -12.98 17.32 -39.73
C ALA A 634 -14.30 17.03 -40.45
N SER A 635 -15.34 16.64 -39.69
CA SER A 635 -16.66 16.29 -40.19
C SER A 635 -17.73 16.66 -39.16
N ASP A 636 -18.97 16.81 -39.63
CA ASP A 636 -20.13 16.68 -38.74
C ASP A 636 -20.24 15.25 -38.19
N GLU A 637 -21.09 15.03 -37.18
CA GLU A 637 -21.43 13.68 -36.74
C GLU A 637 -22.17 12.91 -37.86
N PHE A 638 -21.81 11.64 -38.04
CA PHE A 638 -22.40 10.77 -39.06
C PHE A 638 -22.82 9.41 -38.47
N ASN A 639 -23.78 8.75 -39.12
CA ASN A 639 -24.21 7.42 -38.72
C ASN A 639 -23.22 6.35 -39.19
N VAL A 640 -22.99 5.34 -38.36
CA VAL A 640 -22.15 4.19 -38.65
C VAL A 640 -23.00 2.92 -38.56
N THR A 641 -23.04 2.16 -39.65
CA THR A 641 -23.71 0.85 -39.69
C THR A 641 -22.80 -0.26 -39.17
N SER A 642 -23.39 -1.42 -38.83
CA SER A 642 -22.61 -2.61 -38.43
C SER A 642 -21.64 -3.05 -39.53
N GLU A 643 -22.05 -2.97 -40.80
CA GLU A 643 -21.19 -3.33 -41.93
C GLU A 643 -20.02 -2.37 -42.07
N GLN A 644 -20.27 -1.05 -42.01
CA GLN A 644 -19.20 -0.05 -42.05
C GLN A 644 -18.22 -0.23 -40.89
N LEU A 645 -18.70 -0.43 -39.67
CA LEU A 645 -17.84 -0.67 -38.50
C LEU A 645 -16.92 -1.88 -38.72
N GLU A 646 -17.39 -2.96 -39.34
CA GLU A 646 -16.54 -4.10 -39.64
C GLU A 646 -15.59 -3.82 -40.81
N ARG A 647 -16.04 -3.13 -41.87
CA ARG A 647 -15.17 -2.78 -43.02
C ARG A 647 -14.03 -1.84 -42.63
N VAL A 648 -14.29 -0.81 -41.82
CA VAL A 648 -13.24 0.14 -41.41
C VAL A 648 -12.13 -0.53 -40.58
N LYS A 649 -12.36 -1.72 -40.01
CA LYS A 649 -11.34 -2.50 -39.28
C LYS A 649 -10.44 -3.31 -40.22
N MET A 650 -10.88 -3.57 -41.46
CA MET A 650 -10.16 -4.46 -42.39
C MET A 650 -8.91 -3.83 -42.99
N ALA A 651 -7.89 -4.65 -43.23
CA ALA A 651 -6.70 -4.23 -43.96
C ALA A 651 -7.04 -3.77 -45.39
N GLY A 652 -6.36 -2.73 -45.87
CA GLY A 652 -6.55 -2.18 -47.22
C GLY A 652 -7.80 -1.30 -47.41
N VAL A 653 -8.66 -1.17 -46.39
CA VAL A 653 -9.80 -0.25 -46.41
C VAL A 653 -9.36 1.12 -45.90
N ASP A 654 -9.58 2.16 -46.70
CA ASP A 654 -9.47 3.55 -46.26
C ASP A 654 -10.74 3.92 -45.47
N PRO A 655 -10.63 4.22 -44.16
CA PRO A 655 -11.79 4.48 -43.32
C PRO A 655 -12.52 5.78 -43.69
N TYR A 656 -11.86 6.77 -44.30
CA TYR A 656 -12.50 8.02 -44.69
C TYR A 656 -13.39 7.84 -45.91
N ILE A 657 -12.92 7.08 -46.92
CA ILE A 657 -13.73 6.73 -48.09
C ILE A 657 -14.89 5.80 -47.68
N GLU A 658 -14.59 4.81 -46.85
CA GLU A 658 -15.56 3.83 -46.36
C GLU A 658 -16.75 4.47 -45.61
N LEU A 659 -16.47 5.53 -44.85
CA LEU A 659 -17.46 6.28 -44.08
C LEU A 659 -18.06 7.47 -44.87
N GLY A 660 -17.68 7.65 -46.14
CA GLY A 660 -18.19 8.72 -47.00
C GLY A 660 -17.70 10.12 -46.62
N LEU A 661 -16.56 10.22 -45.93
CA LEU A 661 -15.92 11.49 -45.55
C LEU A 661 -15.03 12.05 -46.65
N GLU A 662 -14.58 11.19 -47.57
CA GLU A 662 -13.80 11.56 -48.74
C GLU A 662 -14.21 10.75 -49.96
N GLU A 663 -13.97 11.32 -51.15
CA GLU A 663 -14.16 10.62 -52.42
C GLU A 663 -12.99 9.67 -52.70
N PRO A 664 -13.22 8.50 -53.33
CA PRO A 664 -12.14 7.60 -53.70
C PRO A 664 -11.17 8.27 -54.69
N THR A 665 -9.88 8.30 -54.39
CA THR A 665 -8.85 8.79 -55.32
C THR A 665 -8.63 7.87 -56.52
N VAL A 666 -9.10 6.61 -56.44
CA VAL A 666 -9.11 5.64 -57.54
C VAL A 666 -10.46 4.92 -57.53
N VAL A 667 -11.28 5.13 -58.56
CA VAL A 667 -12.55 4.43 -58.71
C VAL A 667 -12.28 3.10 -59.39
N ARG A 668 -12.46 1.99 -58.67
CA ARG A 668 -12.20 0.65 -59.21
C ARG A 668 -13.18 0.36 -60.36
N GLY A 669 -12.68 0.30 -61.59
CA GLY A 669 -13.49 0.14 -62.80
C GLY A 669 -13.64 1.41 -63.64
N ASP A 670 -13.07 2.53 -63.20
CA ASP A 670 -12.83 3.72 -64.02
C ASP A 670 -11.55 3.49 -64.84
N PHE A 671 -11.74 3.14 -66.12
CA PHE A 671 -10.64 2.88 -67.04
C PHE A 671 -10.24 4.12 -67.84
N ASN A 672 -11.03 5.19 -67.77
CA ASN A 672 -10.78 6.41 -68.52
C ASN A 672 -10.17 7.55 -67.65
N GLY A 673 -10.13 7.37 -66.33
CA GLY A 673 -9.59 8.32 -65.36
C GLY A 673 -10.48 9.53 -65.09
N ASP A 674 -11.78 9.46 -65.42
CA ASP A 674 -12.73 10.58 -65.25
C ASP A 674 -13.40 10.63 -63.87
N GLY A 675 -13.09 9.66 -63.00
CA GLY A 675 -13.61 9.52 -61.66
C GLY A 675 -15.00 8.90 -61.58
N LYS A 676 -15.54 8.28 -62.65
CA LYS A 676 -16.85 7.63 -62.67
C LYS A 676 -16.77 6.25 -63.34
N VAL A 677 -17.66 5.32 -62.94
CA VAL A 677 -17.86 4.07 -63.68
C VAL A 677 -19.08 4.20 -64.57
N THR A 678 -18.86 4.34 -65.87
CA THR A 678 -19.91 4.53 -66.87
C THR A 678 -19.85 3.47 -67.96
N SER A 679 -20.77 3.55 -68.93
CA SER A 679 -20.68 2.73 -70.14
C SER A 679 -19.42 2.99 -70.96
N ALA A 680 -18.73 4.14 -70.77
CA ALA A 680 -17.46 4.43 -71.41
C ALA A 680 -16.34 3.51 -70.91
N ASP A 681 -16.30 3.23 -69.61
CA ASP A 681 -15.32 2.34 -68.99
C ASP A 681 -15.55 0.88 -69.37
N ALA A 682 -16.81 0.47 -69.40
CA ALA A 682 -17.21 -0.84 -69.90
C ALA A 682 -16.80 -1.03 -71.38
N LEU A 683 -16.92 0.02 -72.19
CA LEU A 683 -16.50 0.02 -73.59
C LEU A 683 -14.98 -0.09 -73.72
N ILE A 684 -14.20 0.62 -72.91
CA ILE A 684 -12.72 0.52 -72.88
C ILE A 684 -12.31 -0.91 -72.52
N LEU A 685 -12.92 -1.50 -71.49
CA LEU A 685 -12.64 -2.88 -71.09
C LEU A 685 -12.98 -3.89 -72.20
N LEU A 686 -14.13 -3.72 -72.88
CA LEU A 686 -14.51 -4.54 -74.02
C LEU A 686 -13.55 -4.37 -75.20
N GLN A 687 -13.09 -3.15 -75.47
CA GLN A 687 -12.12 -2.86 -76.52
C GLN A 687 -10.76 -3.51 -76.22
N VAL A 688 -10.31 -3.51 -74.96
CA VAL A 688 -9.11 -4.25 -74.53
C VAL A 688 -9.30 -5.75 -74.68
N ALA A 689 -10.44 -6.30 -74.24
CA ALA A 689 -10.72 -7.73 -74.30
C ALA A 689 -10.76 -8.28 -75.74
N VAL A 690 -11.18 -7.46 -76.72
CA VAL A 690 -11.16 -7.82 -78.15
C VAL A 690 -9.89 -7.36 -78.88
N GLY A 691 -8.88 -6.87 -78.15
CA GLY A 691 -7.59 -6.46 -78.71
C GLY A 691 -7.62 -5.20 -79.58
N LYS A 692 -8.67 -4.37 -79.46
CA LYS A 692 -8.79 -3.10 -80.20
C LYS A 692 -7.87 -2.01 -79.65
N ILE A 693 -7.62 -2.02 -78.35
CA ILE A 693 -6.71 -1.09 -77.66
C ILE A 693 -5.94 -1.85 -76.57
N THR A 694 -4.88 -1.24 -76.04
CA THR A 694 -4.11 -1.75 -74.89
C THR A 694 -4.17 -0.71 -73.79
N LEU A 695 -4.50 -1.14 -72.56
CA LEU A 695 -4.49 -0.29 -71.37
C LEU A 695 -3.08 -0.16 -70.79
#